data_AF-A0A961B3V0-F1
#
_entry.id   AF-A0A961B3V0-F1
#
_cell.length_a   1.000
_cell.length_b   1.000
_cell.length_c   1.000
_cell.angle_alpha   90.00
_cell.angle_beta   90.00
_cell.angle_gamma   90.00
#
_symmetry.space_group_name_H-M   'P 1'
#
loop_
_entity.id
_entity.type
_entity.pdbx_description
1 polymer ?
#
loop_
_entity_poly.entity_id
_entity_poly.type
_entity_poly.pdbx_seq_one_letter_code
_entity_poly.pdbx_strand_id
1 'polypeptide(L)'
;MKAKDFTRRAVSRIGGRFLTALTLLGLAGGVAAQAPGVGGETGLAGEQLIPAAMGILTDKQGNSWSLEQNGGLSRVGNSMVNSGLTLLINNQQFYTYQPMMTADGSEFVFFNRQNSALPGLQVMRRIRMIDEEGAIRYLEVLSNGTSNPLNLNVSLRTNFSGNYKSYLTDQGNSGVVTLGQRESSILVTPGSGQATRAFIFTLCSPKSALKPAISSQNKYGLNFQYNIALAPGQTVVLAHAVAQVPVPREFGRSALARLFRPASLDRLAGTIPRELRPLVINDRPTAGGEDGFLAGDTVEHLGVEIGRRDVLALGEKTRLIGTASCGKLSIDTGLGVAEIPFDRVAALVGGNRDRRDRSRIFLRDGQVFGGVVTAEDLRFQMASGGRMTLQVASLDRLVRARGESDGKWDPGTAALVGSYAGDRLAVREGGAIRLTGATPWGTLDFTLDDIFWLAPREEEPVGHFAEFKDGSQCLLFLAGDTLSLDSPTLGRCSVNVAQIQSIVTRAALERAESERAKGAAPLLSPSPDTVLSRPLVKLAGGQKLSGAISSSILTVLTHNETVSVSPEEVRRMVNLGEPDAPNTDPNGPAFRLELWGGGVINGYLAENFLQMRVRDREWSIPFRDVRELSTPAPRLGESARQEIVRLMRLLGAEEWQARENATEELKGFGYLAHPILQEELRANPDPEVQRRLERILSSIAE
;
A
#
# COMPACT_ATOMS: atom_id res chain seq x y z
N MET A 1 8.51 -0.43 55.84
CA MET A 1 9.00 -1.80 55.60
C MET A 1 10.00 -1.74 54.45
N LYS A 2 11.18 -2.32 54.64
CA LYS A 2 12.41 -2.10 53.84
C LYS A 2 12.39 -2.86 52.51
N ALA A 3 12.85 -2.19 51.45
CA ALA A 3 13.34 -2.80 50.22
C ALA A 3 14.74 -3.39 50.45
N LYS A 4 15.06 -4.52 49.81
CA LYS A 4 16.43 -5.02 49.70
C LYS A 4 16.69 -5.67 48.34
N ASP A 5 17.87 -5.32 47.85
CA ASP A 5 18.55 -5.74 46.63
C ASP A 5 18.78 -7.25 46.52
N PHE A 6 18.90 -7.73 45.28
CA PHE A 6 19.62 -8.96 44.97
C PHE A 6 20.50 -8.76 43.73
N THR A 7 21.82 -8.77 43.95
CA THR A 7 22.84 -8.83 42.90
C THR A 7 23.86 -9.94 43.22
N ARG A 8 24.07 -10.81 42.22
CA ARG A 8 25.28 -11.58 41.83
C ARG A 8 26.08 -12.42 42.85
N ARG A 9 26.23 -13.71 42.51
CA ARG A 9 27.47 -14.54 42.31
C ARG A 9 27.01 -16.02 42.13
N ALA A 10 27.59 -16.91 41.33
CA ALA A 10 28.99 -17.34 41.22
C ALA A 10 29.22 -18.12 39.89
N VAL A 11 30.32 -17.93 39.15
CA VAL A 11 31.63 -18.65 39.15
C VAL A 11 31.60 -20.08 38.56
N SER A 12 32.11 -20.18 37.31
CA SER A 12 33.21 -21.04 36.79
C SER A 12 33.52 -22.41 37.44
N ARG A 13 33.68 -23.45 36.60
CA ARG A 13 34.86 -24.35 36.47
C ARG A 13 34.73 -25.27 35.23
N ILE A 14 35.73 -25.26 34.32
CA ILE A 14 36.71 -26.35 34.00
C ILE A 14 36.02 -27.64 33.49
N GLY A 15 36.33 -28.26 32.36
CA GLY A 15 37.46 -28.26 31.41
C GLY A 15 37.55 -29.67 30.81
N GLY A 16 38.10 -29.86 29.60
CA GLY A 16 38.39 -31.21 29.09
C GLY A 16 38.47 -31.34 27.57
N ARG A 17 39.70 -31.36 27.06
CA ARG A 17 40.08 -31.71 25.68
C ARG A 17 39.84 -33.19 25.40
N PHE A 18 39.45 -33.54 24.17
CA PHE A 18 39.96 -34.75 23.51
C PHE A 18 40.14 -34.49 22.01
N LEU A 19 41.36 -34.79 21.56
CA LEU A 19 41.87 -34.70 20.20
C LEU A 19 42.00 -36.15 19.72
N THR A 20 41.33 -36.54 18.64
CA THR A 20 41.63 -37.80 17.95
C THR A 20 41.52 -37.58 16.45
N ALA A 21 42.66 -37.60 15.78
CA ALA A 21 42.77 -37.73 14.34
C ALA A 21 42.67 -39.22 13.97
N LEU A 22 41.89 -39.54 12.94
CA LEU A 22 41.96 -40.84 12.27
C LEU A 22 41.83 -40.61 10.76
N THR A 23 42.91 -40.90 10.05
CA THR A 23 42.98 -40.93 8.59
C THR A 23 42.68 -42.36 8.14
N LEU A 24 41.72 -42.56 7.22
CA LEU A 24 41.60 -43.79 6.45
C LEU A 24 41.04 -43.49 5.05
N LEU A 25 41.86 -43.78 4.04
CA LEU A 25 41.45 -43.96 2.64
C LEU A 25 40.59 -45.23 2.51
N GLY A 26 39.56 -45.20 1.65
CA GLY A 26 39.00 -46.45 1.15
C GLY A 26 37.61 -46.38 0.50
N LEU A 27 37.62 -46.31 -0.83
CA LEU A 27 36.72 -46.97 -1.78
C LEU A 27 35.29 -46.48 -2.02
N ALA A 28 35.02 -46.40 -3.33
CA ALA A 28 33.78 -46.01 -3.98
C ALA A 28 32.65 -47.03 -3.76
N GLY A 29 31.45 -46.49 -3.56
CA GLY A 29 30.19 -47.20 -3.63
C GLY A 29 29.08 -46.17 -3.75
N GLY A 30 28.57 -45.97 -4.96
CA GLY A 30 27.51 -45.01 -5.26
C GLY A 30 26.22 -45.39 -4.53
N VAL A 31 25.85 -44.58 -3.54
CA VAL A 31 24.49 -44.51 -3.01
C VAL A 31 23.94 -43.19 -3.49
N ALA A 32 22.95 -43.24 -4.38
CA ALA A 32 22.19 -42.06 -4.76
C ALA A 32 21.55 -41.48 -3.50
N ALA A 33 22.11 -40.35 -3.04
CA ALA A 33 21.51 -39.57 -1.97
C ALA A 33 20.14 -39.09 -2.46
N GLN A 34 19.08 -39.63 -1.86
CA GLN A 34 17.77 -39.00 -1.91
C GLN A 34 17.93 -37.56 -1.43
N ALA A 35 17.46 -36.62 -2.25
CA ALA A 35 17.46 -35.20 -1.93
C ALA A 35 16.83 -34.98 -0.54
N PRO A 36 17.40 -34.09 0.29
CA PRO A 36 16.88 -33.82 1.62
C PRO A 36 15.42 -33.35 1.51
N GLY A 37 14.57 -33.98 2.33
CA GLY A 37 13.13 -33.85 2.30
C GLY A 37 12.67 -32.40 2.45
N VAL A 38 11.60 -32.10 1.72
CA VAL A 38 10.62 -31.00 1.89
C VAL A 38 10.94 -30.16 3.14
N GLY A 39 11.69 -29.08 2.93
CA GLY A 39 11.84 -28.03 3.95
C GLY A 39 10.44 -27.61 4.37
N GLY A 40 10.19 -27.60 5.68
CA GLY A 40 8.90 -27.18 6.21
C GLY A 40 8.52 -25.85 5.60
N GLU A 41 7.38 -25.80 4.91
CA GLU A 41 6.86 -24.58 4.33
C GLU A 41 6.68 -23.56 5.46
N THR A 42 7.61 -22.60 5.55
CA THR A 42 7.56 -21.54 6.55
C THR A 42 6.40 -20.62 6.20
N GLY A 43 5.44 -20.49 7.10
CA GLY A 43 4.37 -19.49 6.99
C GLY A 43 4.92 -18.06 7.05
N LEU A 44 4.01 -17.09 7.13
CA LEU A 44 4.39 -15.68 7.30
C LEU A 44 5.27 -15.52 8.55
N ALA A 45 6.38 -14.79 8.43
CA ALA A 45 7.25 -14.42 9.55
C ALA A 45 7.66 -15.59 10.48
N GLY A 46 7.89 -16.79 9.93
CA GLY A 46 8.29 -17.95 10.71
C GLY A 46 7.15 -18.61 11.50
N GLU A 47 5.90 -18.33 11.13
CA GLU A 47 4.72 -19.02 11.66
C GLU A 47 4.85 -20.54 11.48
N GLN A 48 4.63 -21.27 12.57
CA GLN A 48 4.61 -22.73 12.55
C GLN A 48 3.25 -23.21 12.06
N LEU A 49 3.27 -23.90 10.92
CA LEU A 49 2.09 -24.52 10.33
C LEU A 49 2.04 -26.02 10.63
N ILE A 50 0.83 -26.52 10.86
CA ILE A 50 0.55 -27.95 11.06
C ILE A 50 -0.48 -28.42 10.03
N PRO A 51 -0.55 -29.73 9.70
CA PRO A 51 -1.59 -30.26 8.83
C PRO A 51 -3.00 -29.87 9.30
N ALA A 52 -3.85 -29.39 8.39
CA ALA A 52 -5.19 -28.97 8.76
C ALA A 52 -6.12 -30.16 9.06
N ALA A 53 -6.77 -30.12 10.21
CA ALA A 53 -7.95 -30.88 10.57
C ALA A 53 -9.15 -30.32 9.80
N MET A 54 -9.33 -30.81 8.58
CA MET A 54 -10.49 -30.50 7.75
C MET A 54 -11.76 -31.13 8.35
N GLY A 55 -12.88 -30.45 8.24
CA GLY A 55 -14.17 -30.94 8.75
C GLY A 55 -15.26 -29.88 8.72
N ILE A 56 -16.40 -30.22 9.32
CA ILE A 56 -17.49 -29.27 9.52
C ILE A 56 -17.18 -28.46 10.80
N LEU A 57 -17.05 -27.16 10.64
CA LEU A 57 -16.87 -26.20 11.71
C LEU A 57 -18.22 -25.54 12.02
N THR A 58 -18.48 -25.22 13.28
CA THR A 58 -19.72 -24.52 13.67
C THR A 58 -19.37 -23.27 14.46
N ASP A 59 -19.86 -22.11 14.00
CA ASP A 59 -19.60 -20.83 14.66
C ASP A 59 -20.54 -20.56 15.86
N LYS A 60 -20.31 -19.48 16.61
CA LYS A 60 -21.14 -19.09 17.76
C LYS A 60 -22.56 -18.66 17.39
N GLN A 61 -22.82 -18.40 16.10
CA GLN A 61 -24.16 -18.10 15.56
C GLN A 61 -24.90 -19.36 15.08
N GLY A 62 -24.32 -20.54 15.32
CA GLY A 62 -24.87 -21.84 14.94
C GLY A 62 -24.81 -22.13 13.44
N ASN A 63 -24.02 -21.40 12.66
CA ASN A 63 -23.79 -21.76 11.26
C ASN A 63 -22.76 -22.86 11.17
N SER A 64 -23.05 -23.85 10.32
CA SER A 64 -22.07 -24.86 9.95
C SER A 64 -21.39 -24.50 8.64
N TRP A 65 -20.08 -24.73 8.61
CA TRP A 65 -19.18 -24.42 7.52
C TRP A 65 -18.35 -25.65 7.20
N SER A 66 -18.17 -25.95 5.93
CA SER A 66 -17.28 -27.04 5.51
C SER A 66 -16.35 -26.50 4.44
N LEU A 67 -15.04 -26.59 4.71
CA LEU A 67 -14.00 -26.17 3.79
C LEU A 67 -13.51 -27.38 3.00
N GLU A 68 -13.41 -27.22 1.68
CA GLU A 68 -12.81 -28.19 0.78
C GLU A 68 -11.29 -28.12 0.87
N GLN A 69 -10.61 -29.13 0.32
CA GLN A 69 -9.14 -29.17 0.30
C GLN A 69 -8.54 -27.99 -0.46
N ASN A 70 -9.23 -27.38 -1.42
CA ASN A 70 -8.77 -26.17 -2.12
C ASN A 70 -9.21 -24.86 -1.42
N GLY A 71 -9.74 -24.95 -0.21
CA GLY A 71 -10.27 -23.81 0.55
C GLY A 71 -11.62 -23.28 0.05
N GLY A 72 -12.27 -23.94 -0.92
CA GLY A 72 -13.66 -23.64 -1.29
C GLY A 72 -14.64 -23.96 -0.15
N LEU A 73 -15.84 -23.38 -0.19
CA LEU A 73 -16.94 -23.79 0.69
C LEU A 73 -17.69 -24.96 0.06
N SER A 74 -17.82 -26.08 0.76
CA SER A 74 -18.70 -27.16 0.34
C SER A 74 -20.09 -27.02 0.96
N ARG A 75 -21.04 -27.78 0.40
CA ARG A 75 -22.37 -27.94 0.97
C ARG A 75 -22.32 -28.56 2.36
N VAL A 76 -23.12 -28.01 3.29
CA VAL A 76 -23.43 -28.62 4.59
C VAL A 76 -24.94 -28.72 4.74
N GLY A 77 -25.48 -29.94 4.86
CA GLY A 77 -26.91 -30.19 5.02
C GLY A 77 -27.77 -29.51 3.94
N ASN A 78 -28.72 -28.67 4.40
CA ASN A 78 -29.61 -27.88 3.54
C ASN A 78 -29.10 -26.45 3.28
N SER A 79 -27.78 -26.24 3.35
CA SER A 79 -27.17 -24.97 2.96
C SER A 79 -27.51 -24.62 1.50
N MET A 80 -27.69 -23.33 1.25
CA MET A 80 -27.94 -22.79 -0.08
C MET A 80 -26.71 -22.88 -0.99
N VAL A 81 -25.51 -22.85 -0.41
CA VAL A 81 -24.24 -22.93 -1.17
C VAL A 81 -23.90 -24.39 -1.41
N ASN A 82 -23.71 -24.75 -2.69
CA ASN A 82 -23.28 -26.09 -3.08
C ASN A 82 -21.74 -26.17 -3.15
N SER A 83 -21.15 -25.19 -3.83
CA SER A 83 -19.69 -24.98 -3.92
C SER A 83 -19.45 -23.48 -3.97
N GLY A 84 -18.83 -22.90 -2.96
CA GLY A 84 -18.66 -21.45 -2.78
C GLY A 84 -17.21 -21.02 -2.83
N LEU A 85 -16.98 -19.79 -3.29
CA LEU A 85 -15.66 -19.13 -3.28
C LEU A 85 -14.51 -19.98 -3.84
N THR A 86 -14.81 -20.78 -4.87
CA THR A 86 -13.76 -21.47 -5.64
C THR A 86 -12.88 -20.41 -6.29
N LEU A 87 -11.58 -20.42 -6.01
CA LEU A 87 -10.61 -19.51 -6.61
C LEU A 87 -10.20 -20.02 -7.99
N LEU A 88 -10.28 -19.13 -8.98
CA LEU A 88 -9.69 -19.32 -10.29
C LEU A 88 -8.73 -18.17 -10.59
N ILE A 89 -7.58 -18.49 -11.19
CA ILE A 89 -6.60 -17.52 -11.65
C ILE A 89 -6.38 -17.77 -13.14
N ASN A 90 -6.66 -16.77 -13.96
CA ASN A 90 -6.70 -16.90 -15.43
C ASN A 90 -7.52 -18.10 -15.88
N ASN A 91 -8.72 -18.25 -15.29
CA ASN A 91 -9.67 -19.36 -15.49
C ASN A 91 -9.18 -20.76 -15.06
N GLN A 92 -8.02 -20.87 -14.42
CA GLN A 92 -7.55 -22.14 -13.86
C GLN A 92 -7.88 -22.22 -12.37
N GLN A 93 -8.50 -23.33 -11.97
CA GLN A 93 -8.85 -23.57 -10.58
C GLN A 93 -7.61 -23.71 -9.71
N PHE A 94 -7.65 -23.06 -8.54
CA PHE A 94 -6.64 -23.20 -7.50
C PHE A 94 -6.72 -24.60 -6.88
N TYR A 95 -5.56 -25.25 -6.77
CA TYR A 95 -5.38 -26.51 -6.08
C TYR A 95 -4.23 -26.37 -5.08
N THR A 96 -4.40 -26.97 -3.90
CA THR A 96 -3.35 -27.03 -2.89
C THR A 96 -2.64 -28.38 -2.89
N TYR A 97 -1.42 -28.42 -2.37
CA TYR A 97 -0.73 -29.68 -2.09
C TYR A 97 -1.29 -30.35 -0.84
N GLN A 98 -1.24 -29.64 0.29
CA GLN A 98 -1.73 -30.10 1.58
C GLN A 98 -2.34 -28.89 2.30
N PRO A 99 -3.61 -28.97 2.74
CA PRO A 99 -4.18 -27.98 3.63
C PRO A 99 -3.40 -27.91 4.93
N MET A 100 -2.94 -26.72 5.28
CA MET A 100 -2.25 -26.43 6.53
C MET A 100 -3.12 -25.53 7.40
N MET A 101 -2.78 -25.40 8.67
CA MET A 101 -3.36 -24.42 9.58
C MET A 101 -2.31 -23.89 10.54
N THR A 102 -2.61 -22.77 11.16
CA THR A 102 -1.83 -22.25 12.30
C THR A 102 -1.83 -23.23 13.46
N ALA A 103 -0.78 -23.23 14.27
CA ALA A 103 -0.67 -24.17 15.40
C ALA A 103 -1.80 -24.05 16.43
N ASP A 104 -2.42 -22.87 16.53
CA ASP A 104 -3.61 -22.61 17.38
C ASP A 104 -4.94 -23.02 16.71
N GLY A 105 -4.89 -23.46 15.46
CA GLY A 105 -6.03 -23.85 14.64
C GLY A 105 -7.00 -22.74 14.27
N SER A 106 -6.63 -21.48 14.48
CA SER A 106 -7.50 -20.34 14.22
C SER A 106 -7.61 -19.98 12.73
N GLU A 107 -6.59 -20.30 11.91
CA GLU A 107 -6.56 -19.95 10.49
C GLU A 107 -6.01 -21.09 9.63
N PHE A 108 -6.73 -21.41 8.56
CA PHE A 108 -6.31 -22.36 7.54
C PHE A 108 -5.43 -21.67 6.50
N VAL A 109 -4.39 -22.35 6.03
CA VAL A 109 -3.42 -21.85 5.06
C VAL A 109 -3.27 -22.87 3.94
N PHE A 110 -3.49 -22.43 2.70
CA PHE A 110 -3.44 -23.26 1.50
C PHE A 110 -2.41 -22.67 0.55
N PHE A 111 -1.39 -23.46 0.21
CA PHE A 111 -0.39 -23.09 -0.78
C PHE A 111 -0.73 -23.69 -2.14
N ASN A 112 -0.61 -22.89 -3.19
CA ASN A 112 -0.80 -23.34 -4.56
C ASN A 112 0.22 -24.42 -4.94
N ARG A 113 -0.22 -25.45 -5.68
CA ARG A 113 0.67 -26.27 -6.49
C ARG A 113 1.06 -25.49 -7.74
N GLN A 114 2.36 -25.31 -7.96
CA GLN A 114 2.95 -24.47 -9.03
C GLN A 114 2.08 -24.44 -10.29
N ASN A 115 1.55 -23.26 -10.61
CA ASN A 115 0.71 -23.09 -11.78
C ASN A 115 1.56 -23.15 -13.06
N SER A 116 1.37 -24.19 -13.87
CA SER A 116 2.13 -24.37 -15.12
C SER A 116 1.86 -23.29 -16.17
N ALA A 117 0.70 -22.62 -16.13
CA ALA A 117 0.37 -21.54 -17.07
C ALA A 117 0.92 -20.17 -16.63
N LEU A 118 1.29 -20.01 -15.36
CA LEU A 118 1.84 -18.77 -14.80
C LEU A 118 3.08 -19.11 -13.98
N PRO A 119 4.20 -19.49 -14.64
CA PRO A 119 5.43 -19.81 -13.94
C PRO A 119 5.89 -18.61 -13.12
N GLY A 120 6.23 -18.86 -11.85
CA GLY A 120 6.68 -17.83 -10.90
C GLY A 120 5.56 -17.09 -10.17
N LEU A 121 4.28 -17.32 -10.49
CA LEU A 121 3.19 -16.86 -9.62
C LEU A 121 3.06 -17.80 -8.41
N GLN A 122 3.20 -17.23 -7.21
CA GLN A 122 2.89 -17.90 -5.96
C GLN A 122 1.54 -17.41 -5.44
N VAL A 123 0.72 -18.34 -4.96
CA VAL A 123 -0.61 -18.05 -4.45
C VAL A 123 -0.77 -18.76 -3.11
N MET A 124 -1.08 -17.98 -2.08
CA MET A 124 -1.43 -18.50 -0.76
C MET A 124 -2.84 -18.00 -0.42
N ARG A 125 -3.72 -18.93 -0.05
CA ARG A 125 -5.05 -18.64 0.44
C ARG A 125 -5.08 -18.84 1.94
N ARG A 126 -5.48 -17.82 2.71
CA ARG A 126 -5.70 -17.93 4.16
C ARG A 126 -7.16 -17.77 4.49
N ILE A 127 -7.69 -18.63 5.37
CA ILE A 127 -9.11 -18.68 5.72
C ILE A 127 -9.25 -18.67 7.23
N ARG A 128 -9.97 -17.67 7.77
CA ARG A 128 -10.23 -17.56 9.21
C ARG A 128 -11.72 -17.49 9.48
N MET A 129 -12.19 -18.30 10.43
CA MET A 129 -13.55 -18.20 10.94
C MET A 129 -13.65 -17.04 11.94
N ILE A 130 -14.67 -16.21 11.77
CA ILE A 130 -14.96 -15.06 12.61
C ILE A 130 -16.24 -15.41 13.38
N ASP A 131 -16.04 -16.14 14.47
CA ASP A 131 -17.10 -16.90 15.15
C ASP A 131 -18.28 -16.04 15.60
N GLU A 132 -18.00 -14.83 16.08
CA GLU A 132 -19.00 -13.94 16.68
C GLU A 132 -19.92 -13.31 15.63
N GLU A 133 -19.35 -12.99 14.47
CA GLU A 133 -20.03 -12.39 13.32
C GLU A 133 -20.73 -13.44 12.45
N GLY A 134 -20.44 -14.73 12.66
CA GLY A 134 -20.93 -15.82 11.83
C GLY A 134 -20.45 -15.71 10.39
N ALA A 135 -19.16 -15.43 10.23
CA ALA A 135 -18.52 -15.16 8.95
C ALA A 135 -17.22 -15.95 8.77
N ILE A 136 -16.80 -16.08 7.51
CA ILE A 136 -15.48 -16.58 7.12
C ILE A 136 -14.78 -15.50 6.31
N ARG A 137 -13.58 -15.13 6.72
CA ARG A 137 -12.69 -14.23 5.99
C ARG A 137 -11.70 -15.03 5.16
N TYR A 138 -11.46 -14.56 3.95
CA TYR A 138 -10.48 -15.05 3.01
C TYR A 138 -9.44 -13.97 2.72
N LEU A 139 -8.18 -14.38 2.63
CA LEU A 139 -7.10 -13.59 2.03
C LEU A 139 -6.48 -14.40 0.88
N GLU A 140 -6.52 -13.84 -0.32
CA GLU A 140 -5.78 -14.38 -1.46
C GLU A 140 -4.49 -13.57 -1.59
N VAL A 141 -3.37 -14.15 -1.15
CA VAL A 141 -2.02 -13.55 -1.25
C VAL A 141 -1.41 -13.97 -2.59
N LEU A 142 -1.08 -12.99 -3.41
CA LEU A 142 -0.60 -13.17 -4.78
C LEU A 142 0.79 -12.55 -4.90
N SER A 143 1.80 -13.36 -5.18
CA SER A 143 3.20 -12.93 -5.28
C SER A 143 3.77 -13.24 -6.65
N ASN A 144 4.29 -12.23 -7.33
CA ASN A 144 4.97 -12.37 -8.61
C ASN A 144 6.47 -12.59 -8.38
N GLY A 145 6.92 -13.84 -8.42
CA GLY A 145 8.35 -14.19 -8.30
C GLY A 145 9.15 -14.05 -9.60
N THR A 146 8.56 -13.54 -10.68
CA THR A 146 9.26 -13.37 -11.97
C THR A 146 9.90 -12.00 -12.09
N SER A 147 10.77 -11.84 -13.09
CA SER A 147 11.33 -10.54 -13.49
C SER A 147 10.39 -9.69 -14.35
N ASN A 148 9.23 -10.22 -14.75
CA ASN A 148 8.30 -9.57 -15.67
C ASN A 148 6.98 -9.22 -14.95
N PRO A 149 6.30 -8.14 -15.34
CA PRO A 149 4.98 -7.84 -14.79
C PRO A 149 3.95 -8.91 -15.22
N LEU A 150 3.02 -9.23 -14.32
CA LEU A 150 1.92 -10.18 -14.56
C LEU A 150 0.57 -9.46 -14.50
N ASN A 151 -0.31 -9.75 -15.45
CA ASN A 151 -1.72 -9.36 -15.39
C ASN A 151 -2.56 -10.59 -15.07
N LEU A 152 -3.20 -10.56 -13.90
CA LEU A 152 -3.98 -11.66 -13.36
C LEU A 152 -5.47 -11.35 -13.45
N ASN A 153 -6.22 -12.33 -13.93
CA ASN A 153 -7.66 -12.37 -13.78
C ASN A 153 -8.02 -13.31 -12.63
N VAL A 154 -8.39 -12.73 -11.49
CA VAL A 154 -8.74 -13.48 -10.27
C VAL A 154 -10.24 -13.58 -10.16
N SER A 155 -10.77 -14.80 -10.19
CA SER A 155 -12.21 -15.07 -10.14
C SER A 155 -12.57 -15.89 -8.90
N LEU A 156 -13.65 -15.49 -8.23
CA LEU A 156 -14.26 -16.20 -7.11
C LEU A 156 -15.64 -16.70 -7.53
N ARG A 157 -15.78 -18.02 -7.68
CA ARG A 157 -17.03 -18.64 -8.15
C ARG A 157 -17.81 -19.27 -7.02
N THR A 158 -19.11 -19.00 -6.98
CA THR A 158 -20.06 -19.67 -6.08
C THR A 158 -21.23 -20.23 -6.88
N ASN A 159 -21.51 -21.52 -6.69
CA ASN A 159 -22.67 -22.23 -7.19
C ASN A 159 -23.60 -22.58 -6.02
N PHE A 160 -24.89 -22.35 -6.20
CA PHE A 160 -25.92 -22.62 -5.21
C PHE A 160 -26.58 -23.98 -5.44
N SER A 161 -27.21 -24.57 -4.43
CA SER A 161 -27.91 -25.86 -4.56
C SER A 161 -29.20 -25.77 -5.39
N GLY A 162 -29.62 -24.56 -5.76
CA GLY A 162 -30.56 -24.28 -6.84
C GLY A 162 -30.70 -22.78 -7.06
N ASN A 163 -31.79 -22.36 -7.69
CA ASN A 163 -31.95 -20.96 -8.06
C ASN A 163 -32.16 -20.08 -6.83
N TYR A 164 -31.29 -19.09 -6.64
CA TYR A 164 -31.52 -18.05 -5.65
C TYR A 164 -32.67 -17.14 -6.09
N LYS A 165 -33.36 -16.53 -5.12
CA LYS A 165 -34.51 -15.65 -5.39
C LYS A 165 -34.04 -14.32 -6.00
N SER A 166 -33.17 -13.63 -5.27
CA SER A 166 -32.55 -12.37 -5.68
C SER A 166 -31.18 -12.19 -5.02
N TYR A 167 -30.38 -11.27 -5.58
CA TYR A 167 -29.28 -10.65 -4.84
C TYR A 167 -29.48 -9.13 -4.80
N LEU A 168 -28.97 -8.52 -3.73
CA LEU A 168 -29.05 -7.09 -3.45
C LEU A 168 -27.70 -6.59 -2.97
N THR A 169 -27.29 -5.39 -3.34
CA THR A 169 -26.10 -4.77 -2.76
C THR A 169 -26.36 -4.29 -1.33
N ASP A 170 -25.31 -3.89 -0.62
CA ASP A 170 -25.39 -3.21 0.68
C ASP A 170 -26.15 -1.87 0.65
N GLN A 171 -26.40 -1.32 -0.55
CA GLN A 171 -27.24 -0.14 -0.76
C GLN A 171 -28.67 -0.49 -1.26
N GLY A 172 -28.97 -1.78 -1.43
CA GLY A 172 -30.28 -2.29 -1.85
C GLY A 172 -30.51 -2.31 -3.35
N ASN A 173 -29.47 -2.15 -4.17
CA ASN A 173 -29.60 -2.22 -5.62
C ASN A 173 -29.63 -3.69 -6.08
N SER A 174 -30.43 -4.00 -7.09
CA SER A 174 -30.54 -5.35 -7.68
C SER A 174 -30.06 -5.35 -9.13
N GLY A 175 -29.69 -6.53 -9.66
CA GLY A 175 -29.28 -6.67 -11.07
C GLY A 175 -27.95 -6.02 -11.44
N VAL A 176 -27.12 -5.70 -10.44
CA VAL A 176 -25.87 -4.96 -10.59
C VAL A 176 -24.77 -5.86 -11.17
N VAL A 177 -24.20 -5.45 -12.31
CA VAL A 177 -23.04 -6.10 -12.95
C VAL A 177 -21.72 -5.61 -12.35
N THR A 178 -21.67 -4.40 -11.80
CA THR A 178 -20.49 -3.83 -11.14
C THR A 178 -20.91 -3.04 -9.93
N LEU A 179 -20.30 -3.28 -8.77
CA LEU A 179 -20.59 -2.54 -7.54
C LEU A 179 -20.41 -1.03 -7.76
N GLY A 180 -21.39 -0.24 -7.35
CA GLY A 180 -21.33 1.21 -7.36
C GLY A 180 -20.26 1.75 -6.41
N GLN A 181 -19.94 3.05 -6.53
CA GLN A 181 -18.86 3.69 -5.77
C GLN A 181 -18.95 3.58 -4.25
N ARG A 182 -20.13 3.30 -3.68
CA ARG A 182 -20.34 3.14 -2.23
C ARG A 182 -20.75 1.72 -1.84
N GLU A 183 -20.77 0.82 -2.80
CA GLU A 183 -21.16 -0.56 -2.60
C GLU A 183 -19.92 -1.41 -2.38
N SER A 184 -20.05 -2.37 -1.46
CA SER A 184 -18.95 -3.20 -0.98
C SER A 184 -19.26 -4.69 -1.04
N SER A 185 -20.55 -5.01 -0.99
CA SER A 185 -21.03 -6.33 -0.63
C SER A 185 -22.35 -6.63 -1.31
N ILE A 186 -22.68 -7.92 -1.42
CA ILE A 186 -23.99 -8.39 -1.89
C ILE A 186 -24.61 -9.39 -0.93
N LEU A 187 -25.93 -9.36 -0.81
CA LEU A 187 -26.78 -10.28 -0.08
C LEU A 187 -27.48 -11.16 -1.10
N VAL A 188 -27.36 -12.47 -0.98
CA VAL A 188 -28.04 -13.45 -1.82
C VAL A 188 -29.09 -14.17 -0.99
N THR A 189 -30.34 -14.13 -1.44
CA THR A 189 -31.48 -14.70 -0.73
C THR A 189 -31.91 -16.05 -1.33
N PRO A 190 -32.21 -17.05 -0.51
CA PRO A 190 -32.59 -18.37 -1.00
C PRO A 190 -33.93 -18.35 -1.74
N GLY A 191 -34.09 -19.27 -2.69
CA GLY A 191 -35.39 -19.58 -3.29
C GLY A 191 -36.38 -20.14 -2.26
N SER A 192 -37.68 -20.11 -2.58
CA SER A 192 -38.72 -20.69 -1.72
C SER A 192 -38.44 -22.17 -1.44
N GLY A 193 -38.30 -22.52 -0.16
CA GLY A 193 -38.11 -23.91 0.29
C GLY A 193 -36.67 -24.44 0.23
N GLN A 194 -35.66 -23.62 -0.10
CA GLN A 194 -34.27 -24.09 -0.22
C GLN A 194 -33.46 -24.04 1.09
N ALA A 195 -33.37 -22.86 1.70
CA ALA A 195 -32.57 -22.64 2.92
C ALA A 195 -33.22 -21.56 3.79
N THR A 196 -32.93 -21.59 5.09
CA THR A 196 -33.42 -20.63 6.08
C THR A 196 -32.50 -19.42 6.29
N ARG A 197 -31.29 -19.45 5.72
CA ARG A 197 -30.30 -18.37 5.82
C ARG A 197 -29.96 -17.81 4.44
N ALA A 198 -29.69 -16.51 4.42
CA ALA A 198 -29.12 -15.79 3.29
C ALA A 198 -27.61 -15.70 3.43
N PHE A 199 -26.93 -15.42 2.32
CA PHE A 199 -25.48 -15.27 2.29
C PHE A 199 -25.10 -13.84 1.97
N ILE A 200 -24.18 -13.28 2.75
CA ILE A 200 -23.51 -12.01 2.44
C ILE A 200 -22.16 -12.34 1.86
N PHE A 201 -21.81 -11.72 0.73
CA PHE A 201 -20.47 -11.72 0.16
C PHE A 201 -19.93 -10.30 0.27
N THR A 202 -18.93 -10.09 1.10
CA THR A 202 -18.19 -8.83 1.22
C THR A 202 -16.96 -8.92 0.34
N LEU A 203 -16.90 -8.05 -0.67
CA LEU A 203 -16.01 -8.22 -1.82
C LEU A 203 -14.91 -7.16 -1.86
N CYS A 204 -15.17 -5.96 -1.36
CA CYS A 204 -14.19 -4.87 -1.26
C CYS A 204 -14.65 -3.91 -0.15
N SER A 205 -13.84 -2.91 0.21
CA SER A 205 -14.36 -1.78 0.98
C SER A 205 -15.24 -0.90 0.09
N PRO A 206 -16.18 -0.12 0.65
CA PRO A 206 -16.98 0.82 -0.13
C PRO A 206 -16.12 1.74 -1.00
N LYS A 207 -14.95 2.17 -0.46
CA LYS A 207 -14.05 3.16 -1.07
C LYS A 207 -12.98 2.55 -2.00
N SER A 208 -12.93 1.22 -2.12
CA SER A 208 -11.95 0.56 -2.97
C SER A 208 -12.09 0.98 -4.43
N ALA A 209 -10.97 1.33 -5.07
CA ALA A 209 -10.91 1.51 -6.52
C ALA A 209 -10.99 0.15 -7.25
N LEU A 210 -10.52 -0.92 -6.60
CA LEU A 210 -10.61 -2.28 -7.12
C LEU A 210 -11.94 -2.90 -6.70
N LYS A 211 -12.93 -2.86 -7.60
CA LYS A 211 -14.23 -3.51 -7.45
C LYS A 211 -14.33 -4.69 -8.42
N PRO A 212 -14.93 -5.83 -8.03
CA PRO A 212 -15.11 -6.94 -8.95
C PRO A 212 -16.20 -6.65 -9.97
N ALA A 213 -16.04 -7.20 -11.16
CA ALA A 213 -17.16 -7.48 -12.05
C ALA A 213 -17.96 -8.66 -11.49
N ILE A 214 -19.28 -8.53 -11.46
CA ILE A 214 -20.22 -9.52 -10.94
C ILE A 214 -21.03 -10.06 -12.11
N SER A 215 -21.00 -11.38 -12.30
CA SER A 215 -21.84 -12.06 -13.28
C SER A 215 -22.68 -13.15 -12.61
N SER A 216 -23.90 -13.31 -13.11
CA SER A 216 -24.83 -14.35 -12.69
C SER A 216 -25.03 -15.36 -13.81
N GLN A 217 -24.92 -16.63 -13.48
CA GLN A 217 -25.21 -17.74 -14.40
C GLN A 217 -26.56 -18.34 -14.04
N ASN A 218 -27.62 -17.93 -14.75
CA ASN A 218 -28.99 -18.45 -14.60
C ASN A 218 -29.54 -18.47 -13.16
N LYS A 219 -29.12 -17.52 -12.30
CA LYS A 219 -29.43 -17.52 -10.85
C LYS A 219 -28.99 -18.78 -10.09
N TYR A 220 -28.14 -19.62 -10.70
CA TYR A 220 -27.57 -20.81 -10.07
C TYR A 220 -26.14 -20.54 -9.57
N GLY A 221 -25.43 -19.60 -10.17
CA GLY A 221 -24.10 -19.23 -9.73
C GLY A 221 -23.83 -17.73 -9.83
N LEU A 222 -22.85 -17.29 -9.05
CA LEU A 222 -22.25 -15.97 -9.10
C LEU A 222 -20.74 -16.13 -9.33
N ASN A 223 -20.19 -15.22 -10.14
CA ASN A 223 -18.75 -15.10 -10.33
C ASN A 223 -18.33 -13.65 -10.06
N PHE A 224 -17.34 -13.48 -9.18
CA PHE A 224 -16.73 -12.19 -8.84
C PHE A 224 -15.34 -12.14 -9.45
N GLN A 225 -15.10 -11.21 -10.37
CA GLN A 225 -13.89 -11.18 -11.18
C GLN A 225 -13.11 -9.87 -10.97
N TYR A 226 -11.84 -10.00 -10.62
CA TYR A 226 -10.88 -8.91 -10.42
C TYR A 226 -9.79 -8.97 -11.48
N ASN A 227 -9.35 -7.81 -11.95
CA ASN A 227 -8.16 -7.67 -12.78
C ASN A 227 -7.06 -7.04 -11.93
N ILE A 228 -5.96 -7.75 -11.73
CA ILE A 228 -4.87 -7.36 -10.83
C ILE A 228 -3.57 -7.35 -11.63
N ALA A 229 -2.88 -6.22 -11.66
CA ALA A 229 -1.54 -6.10 -12.22
C ALA A 229 -0.50 -6.24 -11.10
N LEU A 230 0.49 -7.11 -11.29
CA LEU A 230 1.61 -7.32 -10.37
C LEU A 230 2.92 -6.94 -11.06
N ALA A 231 3.67 -6.01 -10.49
CA ALA A 231 5.05 -5.76 -10.87
C ALA A 231 5.97 -6.95 -10.51
N PRO A 232 7.16 -7.06 -11.10
CA PRO A 232 8.18 -8.04 -10.70
C PRO A 232 8.46 -7.96 -9.19
N GLY A 233 8.49 -9.12 -8.52
CA GLY A 233 8.71 -9.21 -7.06
C GLY A 233 7.55 -8.71 -6.19
N GLN A 234 6.47 -8.17 -6.78
CA GLN A 234 5.38 -7.58 -6.01
C GLN A 234 4.51 -8.66 -5.36
N THR A 235 4.10 -8.39 -4.12
CA THR A 235 3.05 -9.15 -3.42
C THR A 235 1.86 -8.25 -3.12
N VAL A 236 0.65 -8.75 -3.35
CA VAL A 236 -0.61 -8.10 -2.99
C VAL A 236 -1.56 -9.08 -2.32
N VAL A 237 -2.58 -8.57 -1.64
CA VAL A 237 -3.61 -9.36 -0.96
C VAL A 237 -4.99 -8.91 -1.41
N LEU A 238 -5.83 -9.87 -1.80
CA LEU A 238 -7.26 -9.65 -2.01
C LEU A 238 -8.02 -10.19 -0.78
N ALA A 239 -8.66 -9.30 -0.02
CA ALA A 239 -9.42 -9.67 1.18
C ALA A 239 -10.92 -9.72 0.89
N HIS A 240 -11.59 -10.83 1.18
CA HIS A 240 -13.05 -10.94 1.05
C HIS A 240 -13.63 -11.77 2.18
N ALA A 241 -14.94 -11.73 2.35
CA ALA A 241 -15.61 -12.49 3.39
C ALA A 241 -16.98 -12.98 2.94
N VAL A 242 -17.43 -14.04 3.60
CA VAL A 242 -18.78 -14.58 3.44
C VAL A 242 -19.41 -14.82 4.79
N ALA A 243 -20.67 -14.42 4.96
CA ALA A 243 -21.41 -14.59 6.20
C ALA A 243 -22.78 -15.23 5.96
N GLN A 244 -23.26 -16.03 6.91
CA GLN A 244 -24.62 -16.58 6.89
C GLN A 244 -25.50 -15.79 7.85
N VAL A 245 -26.54 -15.17 7.32
CA VAL A 245 -27.46 -14.32 8.10
C VAL A 245 -28.90 -14.81 7.99
N PRO A 246 -29.75 -14.58 9.00
CA PRO A 246 -31.19 -14.80 8.86
C PRO A 246 -31.72 -14.01 7.65
N VAL A 247 -32.65 -14.62 6.89
CA VAL A 247 -33.25 -13.94 5.73
C VAL A 247 -33.96 -12.67 6.19
N PRO A 248 -33.56 -11.47 5.72
CA PRO A 248 -34.19 -10.23 6.15
C PRO A 248 -35.66 -10.19 5.72
N ARG A 249 -36.52 -9.69 6.60
CA ARG A 249 -37.93 -9.39 6.26
C ARG A 249 -38.07 -8.08 5.49
N GLU A 250 -37.13 -7.17 5.68
CA GLU A 250 -37.10 -5.83 5.09
C GLU A 250 -35.77 -5.60 4.38
N PHE A 251 -35.83 -5.00 3.19
CA PHE A 251 -34.65 -4.67 2.37
C PHE A 251 -34.39 -3.16 2.31
N GLY A 252 -34.86 -2.41 3.31
CA GLY A 252 -34.56 -0.98 3.43
C GLY A 252 -33.09 -0.72 3.72
N ARG A 253 -32.54 0.39 3.22
CA ARG A 253 -31.10 0.74 3.39
C ARG A 253 -30.58 0.64 4.82
N SER A 254 -31.35 1.10 5.81
CA SER A 254 -30.96 1.00 7.22
C SER A 254 -30.91 -0.45 7.73
N ALA A 255 -31.86 -1.29 7.30
CA ALA A 255 -31.86 -2.72 7.63
C ALA A 255 -30.67 -3.43 6.99
N LEU A 256 -30.40 -3.15 5.70
CA LEU A 256 -29.24 -3.68 5.00
C LEU A 256 -27.93 -3.23 5.64
N ALA A 257 -27.75 -1.93 5.90
CA ALA A 257 -26.53 -1.42 6.54
C ALA A 257 -26.23 -2.12 7.87
N ARG A 258 -27.25 -2.37 8.71
CA ARG A 258 -27.07 -3.15 9.96
C ARG A 258 -26.71 -4.61 9.70
N LEU A 259 -27.28 -5.20 8.66
CA LEU A 259 -27.04 -6.59 8.29
C LEU A 259 -25.61 -6.80 7.75
N PHE A 260 -25.12 -5.87 6.92
CA PHE A 260 -23.79 -5.96 6.30
C PHE A 260 -22.64 -5.53 7.22
N ARG A 261 -22.88 -4.61 8.16
CA ARG A 261 -21.81 -4.02 9.00
C ARG A 261 -20.95 -5.04 9.74
N PRO A 262 -21.47 -6.13 10.33
CA PRO A 262 -20.61 -7.11 11.02
C PRO A 262 -19.60 -7.79 10.08
N ALA A 263 -19.96 -7.99 8.81
CA ALA A 263 -19.13 -8.68 7.83
C ALA A 263 -18.29 -7.74 6.93
N SER A 264 -18.39 -6.41 7.11
CA SER A 264 -17.63 -5.44 6.30
C SER A 264 -16.12 -5.58 6.51
N LEU A 265 -15.31 -5.35 5.47
CA LEU A 265 -13.84 -5.44 5.57
C LEU A 265 -13.28 -4.54 6.68
N ASP A 266 -13.80 -3.32 6.86
CA ASP A 266 -13.40 -2.41 7.95
C ASP A 266 -13.48 -3.06 9.34
N ARG A 267 -14.52 -3.89 9.59
CA ARG A 267 -14.66 -4.63 10.86
C ARG A 267 -13.74 -5.83 10.94
N LEU A 268 -13.53 -6.50 9.81
CA LEU A 268 -12.69 -7.68 9.73
C LEU A 268 -11.20 -7.34 9.63
N ALA A 269 -10.82 -6.08 9.41
CA ALA A 269 -9.43 -5.63 9.29
C ALA A 269 -8.56 -6.02 10.51
N GLY A 270 -9.15 -6.00 11.71
CA GLY A 270 -8.46 -6.45 12.94
C GLY A 270 -8.07 -7.93 12.93
N THR A 271 -8.72 -8.74 12.10
CA THR A 271 -8.48 -10.19 11.96
C THR A 271 -7.46 -10.53 10.86
N ILE A 272 -7.04 -9.52 10.09
CA ILE A 272 -5.98 -9.66 9.09
C ILE A 272 -4.63 -9.62 9.80
N PRO A 273 -3.70 -10.57 9.53
CA PRO A 273 -2.32 -10.51 10.02
C PRO A 273 -1.69 -9.15 9.71
N ARG A 274 -0.97 -8.58 10.68
CA ARG A 274 -0.51 -7.19 10.62
C ARG A 274 0.35 -6.92 9.38
N GLU A 275 1.20 -7.88 9.03
CA GLU A 275 2.08 -7.90 7.88
C GLU A 275 1.34 -7.95 6.53
N LEU A 276 0.10 -8.47 6.50
CA LEU A 276 -0.70 -8.56 5.27
C LEU A 276 -1.63 -7.38 5.06
N ARG A 277 -2.09 -6.71 6.13
CA ARG A 277 -2.92 -5.49 6.04
C ARG A 277 -2.43 -4.45 5.02
N PRO A 278 -1.13 -4.13 4.96
CA PRO A 278 -0.65 -3.15 4.01
C PRO A 278 -0.75 -3.58 2.54
N LEU A 279 -0.81 -4.88 2.30
CA LEU A 279 -0.86 -5.45 0.97
C LEU A 279 -2.31 -5.59 0.46
N VAL A 280 -3.33 -5.28 1.27
CA VAL A 280 -4.74 -5.46 0.89
C VAL A 280 -5.19 -4.41 -0.13
N ILE A 281 -5.31 -4.80 -1.40
CA ILE A 281 -5.55 -3.87 -2.51
C ILE A 281 -7.03 -3.51 -2.72
N ASN A 282 -7.96 -4.25 -2.12
CA ASN A 282 -9.41 -4.02 -2.26
C ASN A 282 -10.09 -3.53 -0.97
N ASP A 283 -9.32 -3.21 0.06
CA ASP A 283 -9.81 -2.57 1.30
C ASP A 283 -9.46 -1.07 1.31
N ARG A 284 -8.37 -0.72 0.67
CA ARG A 284 -7.86 0.63 0.63
C ARG A 284 -8.53 1.43 -0.49
N PRO A 285 -8.85 2.72 -0.28
CA PRO A 285 -8.95 3.66 -1.38
C PRO A 285 -7.57 3.77 -2.02
N THR A 286 -7.17 2.82 -2.86
CA THR A 286 -5.87 2.76 -3.57
C THR A 286 -4.74 3.37 -2.75
N ALA A 287 -4.43 2.76 -1.59
CA ALA A 287 -3.52 3.37 -0.63
C ALA A 287 -2.07 2.97 -0.91
N GLY A 288 -1.35 3.93 -1.46
CA GLY A 288 -0.11 4.42 -0.83
C GLY A 288 0.23 5.85 -1.25
N GLY A 289 -0.78 6.64 -1.60
CA GLY A 289 -0.67 8.07 -1.86
C GLY A 289 -1.56 8.88 -0.91
N GLU A 290 -1.44 10.20 -1.04
CA GLU A 290 -2.08 11.31 -0.30
C GLU A 290 -3.55 11.08 0.15
N ASP A 291 -4.29 10.24 -0.57
CA ASP A 291 -5.71 9.97 -0.37
C ASP A 291 -6.04 9.15 0.88
N GLY A 292 -5.19 8.20 1.27
CA GLY A 292 -5.40 7.43 2.50
C GLY A 292 -5.27 8.30 3.76
N PHE A 293 -4.43 9.33 3.68
CA PHE A 293 -4.18 10.25 4.77
C PHE A 293 -5.30 11.27 4.94
N LEU A 294 -5.75 11.87 3.83
CA LEU A 294 -6.90 12.77 3.89
C LEU A 294 -8.13 12.04 4.43
N ALA A 295 -8.28 10.77 4.10
CA ALA A 295 -9.40 9.93 4.51
C ALA A 295 -9.50 9.73 6.04
N GLY A 296 -8.41 9.48 6.79
CA GLY A 296 -8.46 8.91 8.15
C GLY A 296 -9.36 9.60 9.21
N ASP A 297 -9.66 10.89 9.07
CA ASP A 297 -10.55 11.65 9.98
C ASP A 297 -11.49 12.57 9.18
N THR A 298 -12.00 12.10 8.04
CA THR A 298 -13.04 12.85 7.34
C THR A 298 -14.40 12.66 7.97
N VAL A 299 -15.32 13.59 7.69
CA VAL A 299 -16.72 13.53 8.12
C VAL A 299 -17.39 12.21 7.72
N GLU A 300 -16.95 11.56 6.63
CA GLU A 300 -17.46 10.26 6.20
C GLU A 300 -17.19 9.13 7.22
N HIS A 301 -16.12 9.20 8.01
CA HIS A 301 -15.82 8.21 9.05
C HIS A 301 -16.77 8.29 10.25
N LEU A 302 -17.52 9.38 10.36
CA LEU A 302 -18.55 9.51 11.40
C LEU A 302 -19.72 8.55 11.19
N GLY A 303 -19.80 7.81 10.07
CA GLY A 303 -20.88 6.84 9.83
C GLY A 303 -22.25 7.52 9.69
N VAL A 304 -22.23 8.76 9.17
CA VAL A 304 -23.41 9.56 8.84
C VAL A 304 -23.23 10.05 7.41
N GLU A 305 -24.18 9.77 6.54
CA GLU A 305 -24.12 10.17 5.14
C GLU A 305 -24.31 11.70 5.03
N ILE A 306 -23.35 12.38 4.39
CA ILE A 306 -23.44 13.81 4.10
C ILE A 306 -24.49 14.01 2.99
N GLY A 307 -25.59 14.66 3.33
CA GLY A 307 -26.72 14.91 2.43
C GLY A 307 -26.88 16.38 2.05
N ARG A 308 -28.04 16.71 1.46
CA ARG A 308 -28.47 18.09 1.16
C ARG A 308 -29.02 18.84 2.39
N ARG A 309 -29.21 18.14 3.51
CA ARG A 309 -29.73 18.66 4.77
C ARG A 309 -28.83 18.18 5.90
N ASP A 310 -28.89 18.89 7.02
CA ASP A 310 -28.16 18.51 8.22
C ASP A 310 -28.76 17.24 8.82
N VAL A 311 -27.90 16.39 9.37
CA VAL A 311 -28.27 15.12 9.98
C VAL A 311 -27.76 15.08 11.42
N LEU A 312 -28.69 15.04 12.36
CA LEU A 312 -28.42 14.81 13.77
C LEU A 312 -28.54 13.30 14.06
N ALA A 313 -27.43 12.66 14.38
CA ALA A 313 -27.41 11.27 14.83
C ALA A 313 -27.58 11.22 16.36
N LEU A 314 -28.49 10.36 16.82
CA LEU A 314 -28.71 10.07 18.23
C LEU A 314 -28.47 8.57 18.45
N GLY A 315 -27.23 8.21 18.73
CA GLY A 315 -26.78 6.83 18.79
C GLY A 315 -26.65 6.19 17.40
N GLU A 316 -26.52 4.87 17.37
CA GLU A 316 -26.21 4.18 16.12
C GLU A 316 -27.35 4.20 15.09
N LYS A 317 -28.61 4.21 15.56
CA LYS A 317 -29.80 3.92 14.71
C LYS A 317 -30.63 5.15 14.39
N THR A 318 -30.66 6.15 15.24
CA THR A 318 -31.56 7.31 15.06
C THR A 318 -30.84 8.40 14.27
N ARG A 319 -31.48 8.86 13.20
CA ARG A 319 -31.02 9.97 12.35
C ARG A 319 -32.19 10.93 12.17
N LEU A 320 -32.01 12.17 12.59
CA LEU A 320 -32.99 13.24 12.41
C LEU A 320 -32.48 14.16 11.30
N ILE A 321 -33.32 14.43 10.31
CA ILE A 321 -32.99 15.30 9.18
C ILE A 321 -33.59 16.68 9.43
N GLY A 322 -32.81 17.73 9.21
CA GLY A 322 -33.22 19.09 9.52
C GLY A 322 -32.19 20.15 9.12
N THR A 323 -32.23 21.25 9.85
CA THR A 323 -31.28 22.37 9.73
C THR A 323 -30.80 22.73 11.13
N ALA A 324 -29.49 22.75 11.32
CA ALA A 324 -28.84 23.22 12.52
C ALA A 324 -28.53 24.71 12.40
N SER A 325 -28.58 25.42 13.53
CA SER A 325 -28.09 26.78 13.66
C SER A 325 -27.37 26.95 14.99
N CYS A 326 -26.39 27.83 15.05
CA CYS A 326 -25.65 28.15 16.27
C CYS A 326 -25.39 29.65 16.28
N GLY A 327 -25.61 30.32 17.41
CA GLY A 327 -25.35 31.75 17.55
C GLY A 327 -23.85 32.03 17.63
N LYS A 328 -23.18 31.36 18.57
CA LYS A 328 -21.73 31.44 18.77
C LYS A 328 -21.17 30.04 19.02
N LEU A 329 -20.06 29.70 18.39
CA LEU A 329 -19.38 28.43 18.60
C LEU A 329 -17.90 28.72 18.88
N SER A 330 -17.40 28.22 20.00
CA SER A 330 -15.98 28.33 20.33
C SER A 330 -15.42 26.98 20.75
N ILE A 331 -14.11 26.82 20.58
CA ILE A 331 -13.39 25.66 21.04
C ILE A 331 -12.14 26.08 21.80
N ASP A 332 -11.94 25.45 22.95
CA ASP A 332 -10.73 25.51 23.75
C ASP A 332 -9.96 24.20 23.58
N THR A 333 -8.79 24.29 22.93
CA THR A 333 -7.90 23.17 22.64
C THR A 333 -6.61 23.31 23.45
N GLY A 334 -5.82 22.24 23.51
CA GLY A 334 -4.46 22.35 24.06
C GLY A 334 -3.52 23.29 23.28
N LEU A 335 -3.94 23.75 22.10
CA LEU A 335 -3.16 24.61 21.20
C LEU A 335 -3.63 26.07 21.21
N GLY A 336 -4.76 26.37 21.86
CA GLY A 336 -5.36 27.69 21.90
C GLY A 336 -6.88 27.67 21.83
N VAL A 337 -7.47 28.87 21.89
CA VAL A 337 -8.92 29.09 21.83
C VAL A 337 -9.27 29.76 20.50
N ALA A 338 -10.33 29.28 19.85
CA ALA A 338 -10.85 29.89 18.63
C ALA A 338 -12.37 30.02 18.67
N GLU A 339 -12.88 31.09 18.06
CA GLU A 339 -14.28 31.24 17.69
C GLU A 339 -14.46 30.78 16.24
N ILE A 340 -15.38 29.85 16.02
CA ILE A 340 -15.57 29.15 14.75
C ILE A 340 -16.91 29.60 14.13
N PRO A 341 -16.89 30.26 12.97
CA PRO A 341 -18.12 30.53 12.22
C PRO A 341 -18.86 29.22 11.92
N PHE A 342 -20.15 29.14 12.26
CA PHE A 342 -20.90 27.89 12.18
C PHE A 342 -21.07 27.39 10.74
N ASP A 343 -21.05 28.30 9.75
CA ASP A 343 -21.05 28.01 8.31
C ASP A 343 -19.82 27.20 7.85
N ARG A 344 -18.66 27.39 8.51
CA ARG A 344 -17.43 26.62 8.27
C ARG A 344 -17.45 25.21 8.88
N VAL A 345 -18.42 24.90 9.73
CA VAL A 345 -18.52 23.58 10.37
C VAL A 345 -19.09 22.56 9.38
N ALA A 346 -18.39 21.45 9.21
CA ALA A 346 -18.87 20.28 8.49
C ALA A 346 -19.52 19.25 9.44
N ALA A 347 -18.98 19.08 10.65
CA ALA A 347 -19.58 18.23 11.67
C ALA A 347 -19.19 18.62 13.10
N LEU A 348 -20.04 18.25 14.07
CA LEU A 348 -19.76 18.29 15.51
C LEU A 348 -19.94 16.88 16.09
N VAL A 349 -19.03 16.50 16.99
CA VAL A 349 -19.10 15.26 17.76
C VAL A 349 -18.99 15.61 19.25
N GLY A 350 -19.92 15.13 20.06
CA GLY A 350 -19.88 15.37 21.51
C GLY A 350 -18.98 14.38 22.24
N GLY A 351 -18.64 14.69 23.50
CA GLY A 351 -17.70 13.90 24.31
C GLY A 351 -18.31 12.72 25.07
N ASN A 352 -19.50 12.23 24.68
CA ASN A 352 -20.27 11.28 25.49
C ASN A 352 -20.09 9.80 25.07
N ARG A 353 -19.24 9.51 24.09
CA ARG A 353 -19.03 8.12 23.60
C ARG A 353 -18.03 7.32 24.43
N ASP A 354 -16.99 7.98 24.93
CA ASP A 354 -15.99 7.41 25.83
C ASP A 354 -15.51 8.52 26.79
N ARG A 355 -15.15 8.20 28.04
CA ARG A 355 -14.59 9.18 28.98
C ARG A 355 -13.29 9.82 28.47
N ARG A 356 -12.67 9.22 27.45
CA ARG A 356 -11.49 9.74 26.77
C ARG A 356 -11.81 10.56 25.51
N ASP A 357 -13.03 10.46 24.99
CA ASP A 357 -13.44 11.17 23.79
C ASP A 357 -13.73 12.64 24.12
N ARG A 358 -12.86 13.51 23.59
CA ARG A 358 -13.09 14.95 23.60
C ARG A 358 -14.15 15.29 22.55
N SER A 359 -14.90 16.37 22.79
CA SER A 359 -15.73 16.94 21.73
C SER A 359 -14.84 17.33 20.55
N ARG A 360 -15.33 17.10 19.33
CA ARG A 360 -14.62 17.42 18.10
C ARG A 360 -15.43 18.33 17.19
N ILE A 361 -14.74 19.27 16.56
CA ILE A 361 -15.27 20.10 15.46
C ILE A 361 -14.52 19.70 14.19
N PHE A 362 -15.27 19.36 13.14
CA PHE A 362 -14.76 19.13 11.79
C PHE A 362 -15.14 20.33 10.94
N LEU A 363 -14.15 20.97 10.31
CA LEU A 363 -14.37 22.09 9.41
C LEU A 363 -14.44 21.63 7.94
N ARG A 364 -15.08 22.44 7.10
CA ARG A 364 -15.27 22.14 5.67
C ARG A 364 -13.96 22.11 4.88
N ASP A 365 -12.96 22.85 5.33
CA ASP A 365 -11.60 22.87 4.77
C ASP A 365 -10.74 21.65 5.15
N GLY A 366 -11.29 20.73 5.94
CA GLY A 366 -10.62 19.52 6.38
C GLY A 366 -9.92 19.64 7.73
N GLN A 367 -9.90 20.81 8.38
CA GLN A 367 -9.38 20.95 9.75
C GLN A 367 -10.25 20.19 10.76
N VAL A 368 -9.61 19.69 11.82
CA VAL A 368 -10.26 18.96 12.91
C VAL A 368 -9.70 19.47 14.23
N PHE A 369 -10.57 19.76 15.19
CA PHE A 369 -10.14 20.21 16.51
C PHE A 369 -10.85 19.42 17.60
N GLY A 370 -10.09 18.85 18.52
CA GLY A 370 -10.53 18.16 19.72
C GLY A 370 -10.29 19.00 20.96
N GLY A 371 -11.33 19.22 21.76
CA GLY A 371 -11.24 20.09 22.92
C GLY A 371 -12.56 20.27 23.66
N VAL A 372 -12.63 21.34 24.45
CA VAL A 372 -13.88 21.77 25.10
C VAL A 372 -14.62 22.68 24.13
N VAL A 373 -15.75 22.21 23.62
CA VAL A 373 -16.57 22.96 22.67
C VAL A 373 -17.71 23.64 23.41
N THR A 374 -17.79 24.97 23.29
CA THR A 374 -18.90 25.77 23.83
C THR A 374 -19.74 26.30 22.69
N ALA A 375 -21.07 26.15 22.79
CA ALA A 375 -22.00 26.59 21.78
C ALA A 375 -23.16 27.35 22.42
N GLU A 376 -23.36 28.60 22.02
CA GLU A 376 -24.50 29.43 22.40
C GLU A 376 -25.60 29.28 21.35
N ASP A 377 -26.83 29.05 21.81
CA ASP A 377 -28.01 28.89 20.95
C ASP A 377 -27.86 27.82 19.86
N LEU A 378 -27.16 26.71 20.16
CA LEU A 378 -27.12 25.56 19.26
C LEU A 378 -28.51 24.91 19.20
N ARG A 379 -29.15 25.00 18.04
CA ARG A 379 -30.51 24.51 17.80
C ARG A 379 -30.54 23.63 16.57
N PHE A 380 -31.46 22.67 16.57
CA PHE A 380 -31.76 21.83 15.41
C PHE A 380 -33.26 21.90 15.12
N GLN A 381 -33.60 22.33 13.91
CA GLN A 381 -34.96 22.36 13.41
C GLN A 381 -35.18 21.16 12.49
N MET A 382 -35.98 20.20 12.95
CA MET A 382 -36.33 19.01 12.19
C MET A 382 -37.15 19.39 10.95
N ALA A 383 -37.08 18.57 9.91
CA ALA A 383 -37.91 18.75 8.70
C ALA A 383 -39.43 18.76 8.99
N SER A 384 -39.86 18.19 10.11
CA SER A 384 -41.25 18.21 10.60
C SER A 384 -41.67 19.54 11.26
N GLY A 385 -40.75 20.50 11.41
CA GLY A 385 -41.00 21.78 12.08
C GLY A 385 -40.64 21.80 13.57
N GLY A 386 -40.43 20.64 14.19
CA GLY A 386 -39.97 20.53 15.58
C GLY A 386 -38.61 21.21 15.79
N ARG A 387 -38.44 21.90 16.92
CA ARG A 387 -37.18 22.56 17.30
C ARG A 387 -36.64 21.94 18.57
N MET A 388 -35.34 21.73 18.62
CA MET A 388 -34.63 21.27 19.81
C MET A 388 -33.39 22.11 20.05
N THR A 389 -33.14 22.45 21.31
CA THR A 389 -31.85 23.01 21.74
C THR A 389 -30.91 21.84 22.01
N LEU A 390 -29.70 21.92 21.47
CA LEU A 390 -28.68 20.89 21.61
C LEU A 390 -27.60 21.36 22.59
N GLN A 391 -27.05 20.44 23.36
CA GLN A 391 -25.84 20.66 24.13
C GLN A 391 -24.72 19.85 23.50
N VAL A 392 -23.59 20.48 23.17
CA VAL A 392 -22.48 19.80 22.48
C VAL A 392 -21.94 18.63 23.29
N ALA A 393 -21.88 18.78 24.62
CA ALA A 393 -21.41 17.72 25.52
C ALA A 393 -22.23 16.43 25.44
N SER A 394 -23.55 16.51 25.18
CA SER A 394 -24.44 15.34 25.08
C SER A 394 -24.72 14.90 23.65
N LEU A 395 -24.17 15.62 22.66
CA LEU A 395 -24.32 15.32 21.25
C LEU A 395 -23.62 13.99 20.91
N ASP A 396 -24.27 13.11 20.14
CA ASP A 396 -23.55 12.00 19.50
C ASP A 396 -22.81 12.56 18.28
N ARG A 397 -23.52 12.81 17.17
CA ARG A 397 -22.94 13.47 15.98
C ARG A 397 -23.97 14.41 15.35
N LEU A 398 -23.52 15.58 14.93
CA LEU A 398 -24.24 16.46 14.00
C LEU A 398 -23.39 16.62 12.75
N VAL A 399 -23.88 16.14 11.61
CA VAL A 399 -23.22 16.33 10.31
C VAL A 399 -24.03 17.35 9.52
N ARG A 400 -23.36 18.40 9.06
CA ARG A 400 -24.00 19.44 8.27
C ARG A 400 -24.17 19.01 6.82
N ALA A 401 -25.14 19.65 6.16
CA ALA A 401 -25.38 19.51 4.74
C ALA A 401 -24.11 19.84 3.95
N ARG A 402 -23.98 19.18 2.80
CA ARG A 402 -22.88 19.43 1.87
C ARG A 402 -22.87 20.91 1.46
N GLY A 403 -21.71 21.54 1.63
CA GLY A 403 -21.44 22.92 1.24
C GLY A 403 -20.50 23.00 0.03
N GLU A 404 -20.43 24.16 -0.60
CA GLU A 404 -19.54 24.39 -1.76
C GLU A 404 -18.05 24.37 -1.41
N SER A 405 -17.73 24.63 -0.13
CA SER A 405 -16.37 24.62 0.42
C SER A 405 -15.94 23.27 0.97
N ASP A 406 -16.79 22.24 0.92
CA ASP A 406 -16.43 20.93 1.45
C ASP A 406 -15.25 20.31 0.71
N GLY A 407 -14.21 19.95 1.47
CA GLY A 407 -12.97 19.38 0.95
C GLY A 407 -12.05 20.39 0.28
N LYS A 408 -12.37 21.69 0.31
CA LYS A 408 -11.55 22.75 -0.28
C LYS A 408 -10.80 23.50 0.80
N TRP A 409 -9.48 23.56 0.68
CA TRP A 409 -8.66 24.33 1.60
C TRP A 409 -8.84 25.82 1.39
N ASP A 410 -8.79 26.58 2.48
CA ASP A 410 -8.81 28.04 2.40
C ASP A 410 -7.63 28.56 1.54
N PRO A 411 -7.84 29.64 0.76
CA PRO A 411 -6.75 30.33 0.08
C PRO A 411 -5.62 30.69 1.06
N GLY A 412 -4.38 30.42 0.65
CA GLY A 412 -3.21 30.65 1.51
C GLY A 412 -2.91 29.53 2.51
N THR A 413 -3.68 28.45 2.58
CA THR A 413 -3.27 27.26 3.34
C THR A 413 -2.14 26.54 2.60
N ALA A 414 -0.96 26.45 3.22
CA ALA A 414 0.21 25.74 2.71
C ALA A 414 0.19 24.25 3.06
N ALA A 415 -0.30 23.90 4.25
CA ALA A 415 -0.34 22.51 4.71
C ALA A 415 -1.45 22.27 5.76
N LEU A 416 -1.81 21.00 5.93
CA LEU A 416 -2.54 20.48 7.08
C LEU A 416 -1.58 19.63 7.93
N VAL A 417 -1.45 19.95 9.22
CA VAL A 417 -0.63 19.21 10.20
C VAL A 417 -1.55 18.43 11.13
N GLY A 418 -1.46 17.10 11.09
CA GLY A 418 -2.23 16.18 11.92
C GLY A 418 -1.45 15.71 13.14
N SER A 419 -2.13 15.62 14.29
CA SER A 419 -1.56 15.12 15.55
C SER A 419 -2.08 13.73 15.93
N TYR A 420 -1.35 13.02 16.78
CA TYR A 420 -1.80 11.72 17.34
C TYR A 420 -3.06 11.83 18.21
N ALA A 421 -3.44 13.03 18.66
CA ALA A 421 -4.70 13.26 19.35
C ALA A 421 -5.93 13.31 18.40
N GLY A 422 -5.68 13.34 17.08
CA GLY A 422 -6.70 13.49 16.04
C GLY A 422 -6.99 14.94 15.65
N ASP A 423 -6.24 15.92 16.17
CA ASP A 423 -6.32 17.31 15.70
C ASP A 423 -5.67 17.43 14.32
N ARG A 424 -6.24 18.26 13.45
CA ARG A 424 -5.69 18.62 12.14
C ARG A 424 -5.78 20.12 11.92
N LEU A 425 -4.63 20.77 11.85
CA LEU A 425 -4.50 22.22 11.80
C LEU A 425 -4.08 22.67 10.40
N ALA A 426 -4.76 23.67 9.85
CA ALA A 426 -4.27 24.40 8.68
C ALA A 426 -3.13 25.33 9.07
N VAL A 427 -2.18 25.50 8.16
CA VAL A 427 -0.99 26.32 8.32
C VAL A 427 -0.83 27.22 7.11
N ARG A 428 -0.62 28.53 7.31
CA ARG A 428 -0.56 29.51 6.21
C ARG A 428 0.76 29.54 5.43
N GLU A 429 1.89 29.56 6.12
CA GLU A 429 3.21 29.77 5.50
C GLU A 429 4.08 28.52 5.59
N GLY A 430 4.38 27.90 4.44
CA GLY A 430 5.14 26.65 4.38
C GLY A 430 6.66 26.82 4.55
N GLY A 431 7.26 27.73 3.78
CA GLY A 431 8.72 27.88 3.70
C GLY A 431 9.43 28.40 4.95
N ALA A 432 8.70 29.04 5.87
CA ALA A 432 9.27 29.52 7.13
C ALA A 432 9.40 28.41 8.19
N ILE A 433 8.62 27.33 8.05
CA ILE A 433 8.55 26.25 9.04
C ILE A 433 9.62 25.22 8.71
N ARG A 434 10.66 25.18 9.53
CA ARG A 434 11.76 24.21 9.40
C ARG A 434 11.54 23.03 10.31
N LEU A 435 11.74 21.85 9.76
CA LEU A 435 11.71 20.56 10.42
C LEU A 435 13.07 19.89 10.25
N THR A 436 13.46 19.10 11.24
CA THR A 436 14.64 18.23 11.15
C THR A 436 14.18 16.80 11.31
N GLY A 437 14.52 15.94 10.35
CA GLY A 437 14.30 14.49 10.41
C GLY A 437 15.62 13.76 10.59
N ALA A 438 15.68 12.81 11.53
CA ALA A 438 16.79 11.88 11.65
C ALA A 438 16.50 10.62 10.82
N THR A 439 17.39 10.29 9.90
CA THR A 439 17.37 9.04 9.11
C THR A 439 18.48 8.11 9.60
N PRO A 440 18.51 6.83 9.18
CA PRO A 440 19.64 5.93 9.49
C PRO A 440 21.00 6.43 8.98
N TRP A 441 21.02 7.35 8.01
CA TRP A 441 22.25 7.78 7.30
C TRP A 441 22.68 9.22 7.65
N GLY A 442 21.84 9.96 8.36
CA GLY A 442 22.10 11.35 8.72
C GLY A 442 20.85 12.15 9.02
N THR A 443 21.03 13.42 9.38
CA THR A 443 19.93 14.36 9.58
C THR A 443 19.56 15.06 8.28
N LEU A 444 18.27 15.34 8.13
CA LEU A 444 17.68 16.07 7.01
C LEU A 444 16.95 17.29 7.54
N ASP A 445 17.39 18.48 7.15
CA ASP A 445 16.63 19.71 7.38
C ASP A 445 15.75 19.98 6.16
N PHE A 446 14.49 20.31 6.40
CA PHE A 446 13.53 20.58 5.34
C PHE A 446 12.43 21.53 5.82
N THR A 447 11.76 22.15 4.86
CA THR A 447 10.59 22.99 5.07
C THR A 447 9.33 22.26 4.61
N LEU A 448 8.15 22.81 4.93
CA LEU A 448 6.90 22.28 4.37
C LEU A 448 6.87 22.42 2.85
N ASP A 449 7.56 23.40 2.27
CA ASP A 449 7.62 23.58 0.82
C ASP A 449 8.46 22.50 0.13
N ASP A 450 9.25 21.73 0.87
CA ASP A 450 10.12 20.70 0.33
C ASP A 450 9.45 19.32 0.23
N ILE A 451 8.30 19.13 0.88
CA ILE A 451 7.59 17.85 0.96
C ILE A 451 6.23 17.89 0.26
N PHE A 452 5.80 16.73 -0.22
CA PHE A 452 4.40 16.47 -0.55
C PHE A 452 3.64 16.08 0.72
N TRP A 453 4.15 15.10 1.45
CA TRP A 453 3.53 14.63 2.68
C TRP A 453 4.52 13.91 3.58
N LEU A 454 4.10 13.75 4.84
CA LEU A 454 4.76 12.98 5.88
C LEU A 454 3.68 12.28 6.71
N ALA A 455 3.84 10.99 6.98
CA ALA A 455 2.86 10.21 7.75
C ALA A 455 3.56 9.06 8.49
N PRO A 456 2.94 8.48 9.55
CA PRO A 456 3.57 7.37 10.25
C PRO A 456 3.54 6.12 9.36
N ARG A 457 4.61 5.33 9.43
CA ARG A 457 4.64 3.98 8.85
C ARG A 457 4.40 2.97 9.96
N GLU A 458 3.34 2.18 9.81
CA GLU A 458 2.97 1.16 10.82
C GLU A 458 3.83 -0.11 10.76
N GLU A 459 4.54 -0.31 9.65
CA GLU A 459 5.46 -1.43 9.43
C GLU A 459 6.83 -1.15 10.02
N GLU A 460 7.58 -2.21 10.33
CA GLU A 460 8.98 -2.08 10.68
C GLU A 460 9.84 -1.74 9.43
N PRO A 461 10.80 -0.82 9.54
CA PRO A 461 11.08 0.03 10.70
C PRO A 461 9.99 1.10 10.94
N VAL A 462 9.55 1.22 12.21
CA VAL A 462 8.55 2.21 12.62
C VAL A 462 9.17 3.61 12.57
N GLY A 463 8.43 4.59 12.07
CA GLY A 463 8.86 5.98 11.99
C GLY A 463 7.89 6.80 11.16
N HIS A 464 8.31 7.98 10.70
CA HIS A 464 7.57 8.75 9.72
C HIS A 464 8.15 8.50 8.33
N PHE A 465 7.30 8.19 7.36
CA PHE A 465 7.70 8.17 5.96
C PHE A 465 7.37 9.52 5.34
N ALA A 466 8.33 10.13 4.66
CA ALA A 466 8.17 11.42 4.00
C ALA A 466 8.47 11.31 2.51
N GLU A 467 7.64 11.95 1.69
CA GLU A 467 7.87 12.12 0.26
C GLU A 467 8.21 13.58 -0.04
N PHE A 468 9.35 13.79 -0.70
CA PHE A 468 9.92 15.08 -1.03
C PHE A 468 9.68 15.45 -2.50
N LYS A 469 9.62 16.75 -2.79
CA LYS A 469 9.42 17.25 -4.16
C LYS A 469 10.58 16.97 -5.12
N ASP A 470 11.75 16.66 -4.58
CA ASP A 470 12.93 16.24 -5.35
C ASP A 470 12.89 14.75 -5.76
N GLY A 471 11.83 14.02 -5.39
CA GLY A 471 11.63 12.60 -5.68
C GLY A 471 12.14 11.66 -4.58
N SER A 472 12.78 12.19 -3.52
CA SER A 472 13.18 11.37 -2.38
C SER A 472 11.97 10.90 -1.58
N GLN A 473 12.04 9.67 -1.07
CA GLN A 473 11.04 9.00 -0.25
C GLN A 473 11.79 8.26 0.86
N CYS A 474 11.80 8.75 2.09
CA CYS A 474 12.58 8.10 3.14
C CYS A 474 11.85 8.03 4.48
N LEU A 475 12.27 7.05 5.28
CA LEU A 475 11.90 6.97 6.68
C LEU A 475 12.76 7.95 7.48
N LEU A 476 12.11 8.71 8.35
CA LEU A 476 12.75 9.63 9.27
C LEU A 476 12.02 9.64 10.62
N PHE A 477 12.73 10.08 11.64
CA PHE A 477 12.16 10.44 12.93
C PHE A 477 12.23 11.95 13.08
N LEU A 478 11.09 12.60 13.28
CA LEU A 478 11.08 14.04 13.51
C LEU A 478 11.84 14.36 14.82
N ALA A 479 12.79 15.28 14.73
CA ALA A 479 13.60 15.76 15.83
C ALA A 479 13.17 17.19 16.23
N GLY A 480 13.36 17.51 17.51
CA GLY A 480 12.99 18.79 18.11
C GLY A 480 11.88 18.65 19.15
N ASP A 481 11.65 19.72 19.92
CA ASP A 481 10.67 19.72 21.00
C ASP A 481 9.33 20.31 20.53
N THR A 482 9.37 21.53 19.99
CA THR A 482 8.18 22.28 19.60
C THR A 482 8.33 22.91 18.22
N LEU A 483 7.20 23.00 17.52
CA LEU A 483 7.04 23.59 16.21
C LEU A 483 6.05 24.76 16.31
N SER A 484 6.50 25.98 16.00
CA SER A 484 5.61 27.12 15.92
C SER A 484 4.89 27.13 14.58
N LEU A 485 3.56 27.19 14.62
CA LEU A 485 2.69 27.22 13.45
C LEU A 485 1.87 28.51 13.46
N ASP A 486 1.60 29.08 12.28
CA ASP A 486 0.57 30.11 12.10
C ASP A 486 -0.68 29.49 11.50
N SER A 487 -1.68 29.25 12.37
CA SER A 487 -2.97 28.70 11.99
C SER A 487 -3.94 29.82 11.62
N PRO A 488 -4.69 29.71 10.51
CA PRO A 488 -5.71 30.70 10.18
C PRO A 488 -6.85 30.75 11.21
N THR A 489 -7.03 29.67 11.98
CA THR A 489 -8.12 29.52 12.95
C THR A 489 -7.68 29.83 14.38
N LEU A 490 -6.52 29.32 14.80
CA LEU A 490 -6.02 29.48 16.17
C LEU A 490 -5.00 30.62 16.32
N GLY A 491 -4.59 31.26 15.22
CA GLY A 491 -3.45 32.17 15.20
C GLY A 491 -2.12 31.43 15.40
N ARG A 492 -1.13 32.11 15.99
CA ARG A 492 0.16 31.51 16.27
C ARG A 492 0.04 30.51 17.42
N CYS A 493 0.31 29.24 17.16
CA CYS A 493 0.31 28.17 18.15
C CYS A 493 1.63 27.38 18.14
N SER A 494 1.81 26.52 19.13
CA SER A 494 3.00 25.67 19.28
C SER A 494 2.56 24.22 19.44
N VAL A 495 3.05 23.34 18.56
CA VAL A 495 2.76 21.91 18.59
C VAL A 495 4.02 21.16 19.01
N ASN A 496 3.91 20.18 19.89
CA ASN A 496 5.05 19.32 20.20
C ASN A 496 5.35 18.42 19.00
N VAL A 497 6.61 18.37 18.56
CA VAL A 497 7.01 17.62 17.36
C VAL A 497 6.70 16.12 17.49
N ALA A 498 6.83 15.54 18.69
CA ALA A 498 6.47 14.15 18.96
C ALA A 498 4.95 13.88 18.88
N GLN A 499 4.11 14.91 18.94
CA GLN A 499 2.68 14.80 18.73
C GLN A 499 2.29 14.87 17.26
N ILE A 500 3.20 15.26 16.35
CA ILE A 500 2.93 15.29 14.92
C ILE A 500 2.82 13.85 14.42
N GLN A 501 1.62 13.47 14.04
CA GLN A 501 1.37 12.24 13.33
C GLN A 501 1.73 12.41 11.86
N SER A 502 1.42 13.57 11.29
CA SER A 502 1.37 13.71 9.85
C SER A 502 1.34 15.16 9.35
N ILE A 503 1.73 15.33 8.10
CA ILE A 503 1.73 16.60 7.39
C ILE A 503 1.34 16.32 5.94
N VAL A 504 0.39 17.09 5.38
CA VAL A 504 0.09 17.09 3.95
C VAL A 504 0.12 18.51 3.43
N THR A 505 0.81 18.74 2.32
CA THR A 505 0.99 20.07 1.74
C THR A 505 0.01 20.32 0.61
N ARG A 506 -0.11 21.57 0.21
CA ARG A 506 -0.98 21.96 -0.91
C ARG A 506 -0.54 21.31 -2.22
N ALA A 507 0.78 21.20 -2.43
CA ALA A 507 1.34 20.54 -3.61
C ALA A 507 0.91 19.07 -3.69
N ALA A 508 0.73 18.41 -2.54
CA ALA A 508 0.19 17.06 -2.51
C ALA A 508 -1.27 17.03 -2.99
N LEU A 509 -2.12 17.89 -2.44
CA LEU A 509 -3.52 17.96 -2.88
C LEU A 509 -3.66 18.24 -4.38
N GLU A 510 -2.89 19.19 -4.91
CA GLU A 510 -2.90 19.55 -6.33
C GLU A 510 -2.43 18.39 -7.22
N ARG A 511 -1.46 17.60 -6.76
CA ARG A 511 -1.02 16.37 -7.44
C ARG A 511 -2.15 15.34 -7.50
N ALA A 512 -2.78 15.02 -6.37
CA ALA A 512 -3.89 14.08 -6.30
C ALA A 512 -5.08 14.51 -7.20
N GLU A 513 -5.42 15.80 -7.21
CA GLU A 513 -6.47 16.33 -8.08
C GLU A 513 -6.13 16.21 -9.57
N SER A 514 -4.88 16.50 -9.95
CA SER A 514 -4.39 16.34 -11.32
C SER A 514 -4.45 14.88 -11.79
N GLU A 515 -4.05 13.95 -10.93
CA GLU A 515 -4.09 12.51 -11.23
C GLU A 515 -5.51 11.98 -11.38
N ARG A 516 -6.42 12.38 -10.48
CA ARG A 516 -7.86 12.06 -10.60
C ARG A 516 -8.46 12.59 -11.89
N ALA A 517 -8.11 13.82 -12.29
CA ALA A 517 -8.58 14.40 -13.54
C ALA A 517 -8.09 13.63 -14.78
N LYS A 518 -6.91 12.99 -14.69
CA LYS A 518 -6.35 12.13 -15.75
C LYS A 518 -6.94 10.71 -15.75
N GLY A 519 -7.77 10.35 -14.77
CA GLY A 519 -8.29 8.99 -14.61
C GLY A 519 -7.21 7.95 -14.32
N ALA A 520 -6.00 8.38 -13.95
CA ALA A 520 -4.93 7.48 -13.56
C ALA A 520 -5.26 6.87 -12.21
N ALA A 521 -5.09 5.55 -12.06
CA ALA A 521 -5.08 4.94 -10.74
C ALA A 521 -3.96 5.60 -9.92
N PRO A 522 -4.18 5.92 -8.63
CA PRO A 522 -3.16 6.54 -7.78
C PRO A 522 -1.86 5.74 -7.86
N LEU A 523 -0.83 6.37 -8.42
CA LEU A 523 0.40 5.69 -8.82
C LEU A 523 1.25 5.42 -7.58
N LEU A 524 1.22 4.17 -7.11
CA LEU A 524 2.22 3.61 -6.19
C LEU A 524 3.60 3.41 -6.87
N SER A 525 3.68 3.62 -8.18
CA SER A 525 4.90 3.44 -8.96
C SER A 525 5.17 4.70 -9.78
N PRO A 526 6.38 5.29 -9.70
CA PRO A 526 6.76 6.34 -10.64
C PRO A 526 6.54 5.83 -12.07
N SER A 527 6.01 6.68 -12.94
CA SER A 527 5.88 6.34 -14.36
C SER A 527 7.26 5.88 -14.87
N PRO A 528 7.36 4.74 -15.57
CA PRO A 528 8.64 4.25 -16.10
C PRO A 528 9.35 5.26 -17.01
N ASP A 529 8.62 6.25 -17.53
CA ASP A 529 9.15 7.32 -18.38
C ASP A 529 9.55 8.59 -17.62
N THR A 530 9.61 8.55 -16.28
CA THR A 530 10.06 9.72 -15.52
C THR A 530 11.56 9.93 -15.78
N VAL A 531 11.88 10.87 -16.67
CA VAL A 531 13.27 11.27 -16.96
C VAL A 531 13.90 11.73 -15.65
N LEU A 532 14.82 10.92 -15.14
CA LEU A 532 15.57 11.26 -13.93
C LEU A 532 16.37 12.52 -14.23
N SER A 533 16.21 13.55 -13.40
CA SER A 533 17.04 14.76 -13.46
C SER A 533 18.28 14.65 -12.59
N ARG A 534 18.30 13.68 -11.67
CA ARG A 534 19.37 13.42 -10.68
C ARG A 534 19.48 11.92 -10.42
N PRO A 535 20.65 11.45 -9.95
CA PRO A 535 20.77 10.06 -9.51
C PRO A 535 19.73 9.71 -8.46
N LEU A 536 19.13 8.54 -8.63
CA LEU A 536 18.12 7.96 -7.75
C LEU A 536 18.67 6.66 -7.16
N VAL A 537 18.70 6.58 -5.84
CA VAL A 537 19.09 5.37 -5.12
C VAL A 537 17.86 4.77 -4.45
N LYS A 538 17.48 3.54 -4.83
CA LYS A 538 16.49 2.74 -4.12
C LYS A 538 17.18 1.95 -3.02
N LEU A 539 16.59 1.99 -1.83
CA LEU A 539 17.17 1.45 -0.61
C LEU A 539 16.24 0.39 -0.01
N ALA A 540 16.77 -0.37 0.94
CA ALA A 540 16.01 -1.32 1.74
C ALA A 540 14.81 -0.65 2.43
N GLY A 541 13.74 -1.42 2.62
CA GLY A 541 12.47 -0.90 3.14
C GLY A 541 11.69 -0.01 2.16
N GLY A 542 12.01 -0.04 0.86
CA GLY A 542 11.27 0.70 -0.17
C GLY A 542 11.55 2.21 -0.20
N GLN A 543 12.63 2.66 0.45
CA GLN A 543 13.04 4.06 0.46
C GLN A 543 13.74 4.43 -0.87
N LYS A 544 13.70 5.71 -1.24
CA LYS A 544 14.34 6.27 -2.43
C LYS A 544 15.02 7.58 -2.06
N LEU A 545 16.23 7.83 -2.54
CA LEU A 545 16.92 9.11 -2.36
C LEU A 545 17.31 9.69 -3.71
N SER A 546 17.08 10.97 -3.88
CA SER A 546 17.46 11.75 -5.07
C SER A 546 18.58 12.72 -4.71
N GLY A 547 19.73 12.64 -5.38
CA GLY A 547 20.90 13.43 -5.01
C GLY A 547 22.13 13.12 -5.84
N ALA A 548 23.21 13.89 -5.64
CA ALA A 548 24.46 13.72 -6.37
C ALA A 548 25.35 12.70 -5.67
N ILE A 549 25.97 11.78 -6.41
CA ILE A 549 26.98 10.88 -5.84
C ILE A 549 28.25 11.69 -5.62
N SER A 550 28.78 11.69 -4.40
CA SER A 550 29.98 12.45 -4.02
C SER A 550 31.26 11.64 -4.17
N SER A 551 31.17 10.30 -4.18
CA SER A 551 32.29 9.43 -4.54
C SER A 551 32.77 9.75 -5.95
N SER A 552 34.08 9.89 -6.15
CA SER A 552 34.65 10.09 -7.49
C SER A 552 34.86 8.78 -8.25
N ILE A 553 35.01 7.67 -7.54
CA ILE A 553 35.33 6.34 -8.08
C ILE A 553 34.57 5.29 -7.26
N LEU A 554 34.05 4.26 -7.95
CA LEU A 554 33.57 3.01 -7.38
C LEU A 554 34.57 1.91 -7.76
N THR A 555 35.06 1.18 -6.77
CA THR A 555 36.07 0.14 -6.97
C THR A 555 35.41 -1.24 -6.93
N VAL A 556 35.24 -1.86 -8.09
CA VAL A 556 34.59 -3.17 -8.22
C VAL A 556 35.64 -4.27 -8.20
N LEU A 557 35.56 -5.13 -7.19
CA LEU A 557 36.33 -6.37 -7.04
C LEU A 557 35.62 -7.48 -7.81
N THR A 558 36.14 -7.81 -8.99
CA THR A 558 35.71 -8.96 -9.79
C THR A 558 36.50 -10.21 -9.39
N HIS A 559 36.19 -11.37 -9.97
CA HIS A 559 36.93 -12.60 -9.66
C HIS A 559 38.44 -12.53 -9.99
N ASN A 560 38.82 -11.73 -11.00
CA ASN A 560 40.17 -11.73 -11.56
C ASN A 560 40.91 -10.39 -11.43
N GLU A 561 40.18 -9.29 -11.25
CA GLU A 561 40.75 -7.95 -11.30
C GLU A 561 39.93 -6.93 -10.51
N THR A 562 40.57 -5.80 -10.21
CA THR A 562 39.92 -4.62 -9.62
C THR A 562 39.65 -3.61 -10.72
N VAL A 563 38.38 -3.22 -10.89
CA VAL A 563 37.96 -2.25 -11.91
C VAL A 563 37.49 -0.97 -11.22
N SER A 564 38.07 0.16 -11.59
CA SER A 564 37.64 1.48 -11.12
C SER A 564 36.69 2.11 -12.12
N VAL A 565 35.50 2.52 -11.67
CA VAL A 565 34.44 3.08 -12.51
C VAL A 565 33.98 4.41 -11.93
N SER A 566 33.82 5.45 -12.75
CA SER A 566 33.21 6.70 -12.29
C SER A 566 31.69 6.50 -12.10
N PRO A 567 31.06 7.00 -11.01
CA PRO A 567 29.61 6.88 -10.86
C PRO A 567 28.80 7.49 -12.02
N GLU A 568 29.34 8.48 -12.74
CA GLU A 568 28.67 9.08 -13.90
C GLU A 568 28.65 8.16 -15.13
N GLU A 569 29.56 7.17 -15.18
CA GLU A 569 29.59 6.14 -16.23
C GLU A 569 28.59 5.02 -15.96
N VAL A 570 28.13 4.87 -14.71
CA VAL A 570 27.19 3.85 -14.29
C VAL A 570 25.77 4.30 -14.61
N ARG A 571 25.11 3.66 -15.57
CA ARG A 571 23.68 3.87 -15.84
C ARG A 571 22.82 3.30 -14.72
N ARG A 572 23.14 2.06 -14.33
CA ARG A 572 22.36 1.29 -13.38
C ARG A 572 23.27 0.39 -12.56
N MET A 573 23.04 0.31 -11.27
CA MET A 573 23.71 -0.65 -10.38
C MET A 573 22.66 -1.36 -9.57
N VAL A 574 22.61 -2.69 -9.66
CA VAL A 574 21.60 -3.53 -9.00
C VAL A 574 22.30 -4.47 -8.02
N ASN A 575 21.81 -4.52 -6.80
CA ASN A 575 22.25 -5.48 -5.79
C ASN A 575 21.77 -6.89 -6.18
N LEU A 576 22.70 -7.84 -6.29
CA LEU A 576 22.43 -9.23 -6.66
C LEU A 576 22.16 -10.13 -5.44
N GLY A 577 22.36 -9.61 -4.22
CA GLY A 577 22.05 -10.32 -2.99
C GLY A 577 20.55 -10.50 -2.78
N GLU A 578 20.16 -11.65 -2.23
CA GLU A 578 18.78 -11.88 -1.84
C GLU A 578 18.32 -10.83 -0.79
N PRO A 579 17.09 -10.32 -0.86
CA PRO A 579 16.61 -9.26 0.02
C PRO A 579 16.75 -9.56 1.51
N ASP A 580 16.57 -10.83 1.89
CA ASP A 580 16.41 -11.28 3.29
C ASP A 580 17.42 -12.38 3.70
N ALA A 581 18.41 -12.71 2.86
CA ALA A 581 19.38 -13.72 3.23
C ALA A 581 20.22 -13.24 4.42
N PRO A 582 20.39 -14.08 5.48
CA PRO A 582 21.28 -13.73 6.59
C PRO A 582 22.67 -13.50 6.03
N ASN A 583 23.20 -12.32 6.34
CA ASN A 583 24.43 -11.79 5.76
C ASN A 583 25.63 -12.65 6.19
N THR A 584 25.93 -13.70 5.42
CA THR A 584 27.02 -14.64 5.70
C THR A 584 28.29 -14.31 4.91
N ASP A 585 28.21 -13.46 3.90
CA ASP A 585 29.38 -13.04 3.12
C ASP A 585 30.12 -11.90 3.85
N PRO A 586 31.38 -12.11 4.28
CA PRO A 586 32.19 -11.06 4.89
C PRO A 586 32.49 -9.89 3.93
N ASN A 587 32.31 -10.07 2.62
CA ASN A 587 32.63 -9.06 1.60
C ASN A 587 31.45 -8.13 1.26
N GLY A 588 30.28 -8.31 1.87
CA GLY A 588 29.08 -7.53 1.56
C GLY A 588 28.34 -8.02 0.31
N PRO A 589 27.33 -7.27 -0.18
CA PRO A 589 26.54 -7.68 -1.34
C PRO A 589 27.33 -7.55 -2.65
N ALA A 590 27.11 -8.51 -3.56
CA ALA A 590 27.56 -8.39 -4.94
C ALA A 590 26.61 -7.47 -5.73
N PHE A 591 27.17 -6.74 -6.69
CA PHE A 591 26.43 -5.83 -7.57
C PHE A 591 26.66 -6.14 -9.05
N ARG A 592 25.64 -5.86 -9.85
CA ARG A 592 25.72 -5.75 -11.31
C ARG A 592 25.66 -4.28 -11.70
N LEU A 593 26.72 -3.77 -12.31
CA LEU A 593 26.82 -2.41 -12.83
C LEU A 593 26.64 -2.46 -14.35
N GLU A 594 25.64 -1.75 -14.86
CA GLU A 594 25.43 -1.46 -16.27
C GLU A 594 25.97 -0.05 -16.56
N LEU A 595 26.89 0.05 -17.50
CA LEU A 595 27.51 1.31 -17.89
C LEU A 595 26.75 1.95 -19.05
N TRP A 596 26.85 3.28 -19.16
CA TRP A 596 26.27 4.02 -20.29
C TRP A 596 26.83 3.59 -21.64
N GLY A 597 28.09 3.16 -21.70
CA GLY A 597 28.72 2.58 -22.89
C GLY A 597 28.29 1.14 -23.20
N GLY A 598 27.32 0.57 -22.47
CA GLY A 598 26.80 -0.79 -22.71
C GLY A 598 27.56 -1.92 -22.00
N GLY A 599 28.72 -1.63 -21.40
CA GLY A 599 29.47 -2.60 -20.59
C GLY A 599 28.71 -3.04 -19.34
N VAL A 600 28.92 -4.30 -18.92
CA VAL A 600 28.37 -4.86 -17.69
C VAL A 600 29.50 -5.39 -16.82
N ILE A 601 29.54 -4.99 -15.56
CA ILE A 601 30.53 -5.44 -14.57
C ILE A 601 29.79 -6.09 -13.40
N ASN A 602 30.21 -7.29 -13.00
CA ASN A 602 29.70 -7.98 -11.83
C ASN A 602 30.82 -8.15 -10.80
N GLY A 603 30.56 -7.82 -9.55
CA GLY A 603 31.55 -7.98 -8.47
C GLY A 603 31.09 -7.37 -7.15
N TYR A 604 32.01 -7.29 -6.20
CA TYR A 604 31.81 -6.64 -4.91
C TYR A 604 32.35 -5.21 -4.95
N LEU A 605 31.77 -4.29 -4.19
CA LEU A 605 32.37 -2.96 -4.04
C LEU A 605 33.40 -2.99 -2.91
N ALA A 606 34.59 -2.45 -3.15
CA ALA A 606 35.64 -2.38 -2.14
C ALA A 606 35.25 -1.39 -1.03
N GLU A 607 34.45 -0.38 -1.37
CA GLU A 607 33.91 0.59 -0.43
C GLU A 607 32.71 0.00 0.34
N ASN A 608 32.59 0.35 1.63
CA ASN A 608 31.46 -0.08 2.46
C ASN A 608 30.23 0.85 2.36
N PHE A 609 30.45 2.09 1.90
CA PHE A 609 29.45 3.14 1.88
C PHE A 609 29.44 3.90 0.56
N LEU A 610 28.24 4.22 0.08
CA LEU A 610 28.00 5.17 -0.99
C LEU A 610 27.93 6.59 -0.37
N GLN A 611 28.85 7.46 -0.76
CA GLN A 611 28.80 8.88 -0.38
C GLN A 611 27.86 9.61 -1.35
N MET A 612 26.80 10.20 -0.81
CA MET A 612 25.76 10.85 -1.59
C MET A 612 25.39 12.20 -0.97
N ARG A 613 25.37 13.24 -1.79
CA ARG A 613 24.88 14.56 -1.42
C ARG A 613 23.37 14.62 -1.65
N VAL A 614 22.62 14.48 -0.57
CA VAL A 614 21.16 14.64 -0.55
C VAL A 614 20.88 16.07 -0.10
N ARG A 615 20.44 16.91 -1.04
CA ARG A 615 20.29 18.36 -0.84
C ARG A 615 21.63 19.00 -0.44
N ASP A 616 21.69 19.63 0.74
CA ASP A 616 22.88 20.33 1.25
C ASP A 616 23.67 19.49 2.26
N ARG A 617 23.36 18.18 2.37
CA ARG A 617 24.00 17.26 3.32
C ARG A 617 24.68 16.11 2.59
N GLU A 618 25.84 15.72 3.08
CA GLU A 618 26.54 14.52 2.62
C GLU A 618 26.17 13.35 3.54
N TRP A 619 25.67 12.28 2.94
CA TRP A 619 25.22 11.07 3.61
C TRP A 619 26.11 9.89 3.21
N SER A 620 26.38 9.04 4.20
CA SER A 620 27.17 7.82 4.04
C SER A 620 26.23 6.62 4.12
N ILE A 621 25.78 6.13 2.96
CA ILE A 621 24.77 5.06 2.87
C ILE A 621 25.47 3.70 2.77
N PRO A 622 25.28 2.76 3.71
CA PRO A 622 25.86 1.43 3.59
C PRO A 622 25.43 0.73 2.29
N PHE A 623 26.34 0.13 1.54
CA PHE A 623 25.97 -0.59 0.31
C PHE A 623 25.01 -1.76 0.54
N ARG A 624 25.02 -2.36 1.75
CA ARG A 624 24.03 -3.35 2.15
C ARG A 624 22.57 -2.84 2.10
N ASP A 625 22.38 -1.53 2.27
CA ASP A 625 21.06 -0.91 2.20
C ASP A 625 20.69 -0.54 0.77
N VAL A 626 21.68 -0.46 -0.15
CA VAL A 626 21.47 -0.11 -1.56
C VAL A 626 20.92 -1.30 -2.32
N ARG A 627 19.72 -1.14 -2.90
CA ARG A 627 19.09 -2.15 -3.76
C ARG A 627 19.30 -1.85 -5.23
N GLU A 628 19.18 -0.58 -5.58
CA GLU A 628 19.37 -0.12 -6.95
C GLU A 628 19.87 1.32 -6.93
N LEU A 629 20.83 1.64 -7.81
CA LEU A 629 21.20 3.01 -8.15
C LEU A 629 20.91 3.19 -9.65
N SER A 630 20.28 4.29 -10.00
CA SER A 630 20.05 4.70 -11.39
C SER A 630 20.54 6.13 -11.55
N THR A 631 21.41 6.39 -12.52
CA THR A 631 21.84 7.74 -12.83
C THR A 631 21.04 8.29 -14.00
N PRO A 632 20.87 9.62 -14.11
CA PRO A 632 20.38 10.23 -15.32
C PRO A 632 21.37 10.00 -16.46
N ALA A 633 20.89 10.05 -17.71
CA ALA A 633 21.76 10.04 -18.87
C ALA A 633 22.73 11.23 -18.77
N PRO A 634 24.05 11.01 -18.88
CA PRO A 634 24.99 12.10 -18.86
C PRO A 634 24.72 12.99 -20.07
N ARG A 635 24.93 14.29 -19.90
CA ARG A 635 24.81 15.22 -21.02
C ARG A 635 25.93 14.93 -22.00
N LEU A 636 25.56 14.45 -23.18
CA LEU A 636 26.50 14.30 -24.27
C LEU A 636 27.14 15.66 -24.58
N GLY A 637 28.47 15.68 -24.63
CA GLY A 637 29.20 16.82 -25.16
C GLY A 637 28.82 17.06 -26.62
N GLU A 638 28.91 18.31 -27.06
CA GLU A 638 28.51 18.69 -28.42
C GLU A 638 29.29 17.90 -29.49
N SER A 639 30.57 17.60 -29.25
CA SER A 639 31.37 16.76 -30.14
C SER A 639 30.83 15.33 -30.28
N ALA A 640 30.49 14.68 -29.16
CA ALA A 640 29.93 13.33 -29.17
C ALA A 640 28.55 13.30 -29.84
N ARG A 641 27.73 14.33 -29.61
CA ARG A 641 26.44 14.50 -30.29
C ARG A 641 26.62 14.66 -31.80
N GLN A 642 27.56 15.50 -32.24
CA GLN A 642 27.88 15.69 -33.66
C GLN A 642 28.40 14.42 -34.30
N GLU A 643 29.19 13.63 -33.57
CA GLU A 643 29.71 12.36 -34.05
C GLU A 643 28.60 11.33 -34.23
N ILE A 644 27.69 11.20 -33.26
CA ILE A 644 26.49 10.34 -33.39
C ILE A 644 25.68 10.74 -34.64
N VAL A 645 25.44 12.04 -34.84
CA VAL A 645 24.73 12.55 -36.03
C VAL A 645 25.50 12.25 -37.33
N ARG A 646 26.84 12.37 -37.32
CA ARG A 646 27.69 12.02 -38.48
C ARG A 646 27.55 10.55 -38.83
N LEU A 647 27.61 9.66 -37.83
CA LEU A 647 27.47 8.22 -38.02
C LEU A 647 26.07 7.84 -38.51
N MET A 648 25.02 8.51 -38.02
CA MET A 648 23.66 8.29 -38.49
C MET A 648 23.50 8.62 -39.98
N ARG A 649 24.16 9.67 -40.48
CA ARG A 649 24.19 9.96 -41.93
C ARG A 649 24.90 8.86 -42.72
N LEU A 650 25.95 8.28 -42.15
CA LEU A 650 26.67 7.18 -42.79
C LEU A 650 25.88 5.86 -42.82
N LEU A 651 24.82 5.71 -42.03
CA LEU A 651 23.91 4.57 -42.15
C LEU A 651 23.19 4.52 -43.52
N GLY A 652 23.05 5.66 -44.19
CA GLY A 652 22.50 5.78 -45.55
C GLY A 652 23.56 5.84 -46.67
N ALA A 653 24.84 5.59 -46.36
CA ALA A 653 25.90 5.63 -47.37
C ALA A 653 25.70 4.53 -48.43
N GLU A 654 26.09 4.77 -49.69
CA GLU A 654 26.00 3.75 -50.76
C GLU A 654 26.91 2.55 -50.50
N GLU A 655 28.09 2.80 -49.92
CA GLU A 655 29.07 1.76 -49.59
C GLU A 655 28.63 0.94 -48.37
N TRP A 656 28.51 -0.38 -48.57
CA TRP A 656 28.10 -1.30 -47.51
C TRP A 656 29.04 -1.25 -46.30
N GLN A 657 30.36 -1.16 -46.52
CA GLN A 657 31.36 -1.11 -45.45
C GLN A 657 31.19 0.12 -44.56
N ALA A 658 30.86 1.28 -45.15
CA ALA A 658 30.62 2.51 -44.39
C ALA A 658 29.40 2.37 -43.47
N ARG A 659 28.32 1.71 -43.94
CA ARG A 659 27.12 1.46 -43.13
C ARG A 659 27.38 0.51 -41.98
N GLU A 660 28.13 -0.57 -42.20
CA GLU A 660 28.46 -1.51 -41.12
C GLU A 660 29.39 -0.88 -40.09
N ASN A 661 30.44 -0.17 -40.52
CA ASN A 661 31.32 0.56 -39.61
C ASN A 661 30.53 1.57 -38.76
N ALA A 662 29.65 2.36 -39.40
CA ALA A 662 28.81 3.31 -38.68
C ALA A 662 27.82 2.63 -37.72
N THR A 663 27.30 1.45 -38.08
CA THR A 663 26.44 0.65 -37.20
C THR A 663 27.21 0.21 -35.95
N GLU A 664 28.42 -0.33 -36.12
CA GLU A 664 29.24 -0.80 -35.00
C GLU A 664 29.73 0.35 -34.11
N GLU A 665 30.13 1.49 -34.71
CA GLU A 665 30.49 2.69 -33.95
C GLU A 665 29.30 3.25 -33.16
N LEU A 666 28.09 3.29 -33.73
CA LEU A 666 26.87 3.69 -33.02
C LEU A 666 26.52 2.74 -31.88
N LYS A 667 26.72 1.43 -32.05
CA LYS A 667 26.58 0.47 -30.95
C LYS A 667 27.60 0.73 -29.83
N GLY A 668 28.81 1.17 -30.19
CA GLY A 668 29.85 1.55 -29.23
C GLY A 668 29.47 2.73 -28.31
N PHE A 669 28.56 3.62 -28.74
CA PHE A 669 28.00 4.65 -27.87
C PHE A 669 26.98 4.10 -26.84
N GLY A 670 26.51 2.86 -27.01
CA GLY A 670 25.60 2.18 -26.09
C GLY A 670 24.33 2.98 -25.80
N TYR A 671 23.96 3.07 -24.53
CA TYR A 671 22.76 3.76 -24.07
C TYR A 671 22.80 5.28 -24.26
N LEU A 672 23.98 5.88 -24.47
CA LEU A 672 24.11 7.32 -24.69
C LEU A 672 23.45 7.77 -25.99
N ALA A 673 23.54 6.96 -27.04
CA ALA A 673 22.96 7.28 -28.34
C ALA A 673 21.43 7.11 -28.36
N HIS A 674 20.86 6.33 -27.44
CA HIS A 674 19.47 5.89 -27.49
C HIS A 674 18.43 7.02 -27.68
N PRO A 675 18.46 8.16 -26.95
CA PRO A 675 17.49 9.24 -27.15
C PRO A 675 17.57 9.85 -28.56
N ILE A 676 18.79 10.04 -29.07
CA ILE A 676 19.04 10.64 -30.39
C ILE A 676 18.61 9.67 -31.49
N LEU A 677 18.93 8.38 -31.35
CA LEU A 677 18.53 7.34 -32.29
C LEU A 677 17.01 7.15 -32.33
N GLN A 678 16.32 7.26 -31.19
CA GLN A 678 14.85 7.22 -31.14
C GLN A 678 14.19 8.44 -31.79
N GLU A 679 14.76 9.63 -31.59
CA GLU A 679 14.29 10.86 -32.24
C GLU A 679 14.45 10.75 -33.76
N GLU A 680 15.62 10.30 -34.23
CA GLU A 680 15.89 10.11 -35.64
C GLU A 680 15.05 9.01 -36.27
N LEU A 681 14.86 7.88 -35.59
CA LEU A 681 14.02 6.78 -36.10
C LEU A 681 12.61 7.26 -36.44
N ARG A 682 12.07 8.21 -35.67
CA ARG A 682 10.75 8.81 -35.92
C ARG A 682 10.76 9.84 -37.05
N ALA A 683 11.87 10.53 -37.26
CA ALA A 683 11.99 11.65 -38.19
C ALA A 683 12.55 11.26 -39.57
N ASN A 684 13.36 10.22 -39.66
CA ASN A 684 14.11 9.87 -40.86
C ASN A 684 13.22 9.11 -41.86
N PRO A 685 13.10 9.56 -43.13
CA PRO A 685 12.22 8.92 -44.12
C PRO A 685 12.85 7.70 -44.82
N ASP A 686 14.15 7.45 -44.68
CA ASP A 686 14.83 6.36 -45.37
C ASP A 686 14.58 5.00 -44.65
N PRO A 687 13.88 4.04 -45.28
CA PRO A 687 13.54 2.76 -44.66
C PRO A 687 14.76 1.89 -44.33
N GLU A 688 15.89 2.01 -45.04
CA GLU A 688 17.10 1.27 -44.71
C GLU A 688 17.73 1.81 -43.43
N VAL A 689 17.79 3.15 -43.30
CA VAL A 689 18.28 3.80 -42.08
C VAL A 689 17.40 3.45 -40.89
N GLN A 690 16.06 3.49 -41.04
CA GLN A 690 15.12 3.11 -39.98
C GLN A 690 15.36 1.68 -39.48
N ARG A 691 15.45 0.70 -40.39
CA ARG A 691 15.72 -0.71 -40.02
C ARG A 691 17.03 -0.88 -39.26
N ARG A 692 18.07 -0.14 -39.65
CA ARG A 692 19.36 -0.18 -38.94
C ARG A 692 19.26 0.45 -37.57
N LEU A 693 18.58 1.58 -37.44
CA LEU A 693 18.32 2.22 -36.15
C LEU A 693 17.52 1.29 -35.22
N GLU A 694 16.48 0.63 -35.73
CA GLU A 694 15.72 -0.38 -34.96
C GLU A 694 16.62 -1.54 -34.50
N ARG A 695 17.49 -2.05 -35.38
CA ARG A 695 18.46 -3.11 -35.05
C ARG A 695 19.45 -2.67 -33.98
N ILE A 696 19.97 -1.44 -34.08
CA ILE A 696 20.88 -0.85 -33.09
C ILE A 696 20.17 -0.68 -31.75
N LEU A 697 18.96 -0.07 -31.74
CA LEU A 697 18.16 0.12 -30.54
C LEU A 697 17.79 -1.21 -29.87
N SER A 698 17.45 -2.24 -30.64
CA SER A 698 17.18 -3.58 -30.11
C SER A 698 18.43 -4.17 -29.46
N SER A 699 19.60 -4.06 -30.10
CA SER A 699 20.86 -4.55 -29.53
C SER A 699 21.34 -3.78 -28.30
N ILE A 700 20.93 -2.52 -28.14
CA ILE A 700 21.20 -1.72 -26.93
C ILE A 700 20.22 -2.11 -25.81
N ALA A 701 19.00 -2.57 -26.16
CA ALA A 701 17.97 -2.92 -25.19
C ALA A 701 18.12 -4.35 -24.61
N GLU A 702 18.71 -5.26 -25.36
CA GLU A 702 19.15 -6.60 -24.91
C GLU A 702 20.34 -6.51 -23.95
#